data_AF-A0A3M2CQ02-F1
#
_entry.id   AF-A0A3M2CQ02-F1
#
_cell.length_a   1.000
_cell.length_b   1.000
_cell.length_c   1.000
_cell.angle_alpha   90.00
_cell.angle_beta   90.00
_cell.angle_gamma   90.00
#
_symmetry.space_group_name_H-M   'P 1'
#
loop_
_entity.id
_entity.type
_entity.pdbx_description
1 polymer ?
#
loop_
_entity_poly.entity_id
_entity_poly.type
_entity_poly.pdbx_seq_one_letter_code
_entity_poly.pdbx_strand_id
1 'polypeptide(L)'
;MLRRSFALYETGRNVTLVYGHKQKVSLASAFQWAILAFLRFGGLVCLFKERSMRKREPIFAKFSEALSRLWESRRPLWHKVNCTLFAHWQDWVRLAWGPLLGSLLLLAVGTWLMRPTLLAVFSNATIEYVSITDPLDDQGENLRKIARVEGSPVWTESGIAILPGEAWQITLHAKKRPNETPFARLWIPTANGVKVQFTFADSGQSQTIHATPPLVNKVIRPSDWRTASDEFEFTVSASFPDDADAEEPVLVLDRLELGSRIFEEGTVQRDAWAAIVVLLFPWLILGTAYSLRCSRVCANLLAILASVAASAWVATQPDTYPWLGWGTIALTGALLVSGQLTSKFTDSAQKSLREFLAVCLIVGLSLAWRWQWLLLKFDAPLAADSATYFVMAQNMRWPYDTCPREPLIIWLIWLWCKLTAWGPLGPRMLTLLLSTLEAIALFAVCRRYMRLRWCVVVGVAYAFNPVLASSAVEGLREEALPLTLLIFLCGLLRTRENSVRDRLGLWAMRLGLIFSGLTRLTAYSASVPIYLWQALEKRWNWRSVVLTLFLLLLFTAPHFWANYQASGDPMASTNIHAAFYRNLEFAGQPGFISREEFERNAFAGGRITTFEYFFKLHSVSEFTSGTLVGAWSLLVGEDAREQLLRLDWRAQLDDFANPVLPTGPPRWFEWLLIVLYWLGFVACLRSQQGQLLVGLLFFLQAPLGFLVAKKLLVVRLMMNGIPFMLAIAGVGGDALETLVRKGWQLRLNGRLWANRAASTAASVNLSRSGPEAPQRSRTA
;
A
#
# COMPACT_ATOMS: atom_id res chain seq x y z
N MET A 1 -21.89 -23.36 43.37
CA MET A 1 -22.46 -22.00 43.33
C MET A 1 -22.67 -21.61 41.88
N LEU A 2 -23.87 -21.45 41.32
CA LEU A 2 -25.24 -21.72 41.72
C LEU A 2 -25.98 -21.88 40.38
N ARG A 3 -26.72 -22.99 40.19
CA ARG A 3 -27.72 -23.13 39.13
C ARG A 3 -28.73 -21.99 39.28
N ARG A 4 -29.09 -21.30 38.19
CA ARG A 4 -30.42 -20.68 38.06
C ARG A 4 -30.97 -20.86 36.64
N SER A 5 -32.23 -21.23 36.65
CA SER A 5 -33.08 -21.72 35.59
C SER A 5 -33.56 -20.56 34.68
N PHE A 6 -33.73 -20.86 33.40
CA PHE A 6 -34.47 -20.00 32.46
C PHE A 6 -35.97 -20.25 32.64
N ALA A 7 -36.76 -19.18 32.75
CA ALA A 7 -38.21 -19.24 32.62
C ALA A 7 -38.59 -18.60 31.29
N LEU A 8 -39.26 -19.37 30.43
CA LEU A 8 -39.93 -18.90 29.23
C LEU A 8 -41.36 -18.50 29.61
N TYR A 9 -41.75 -17.27 29.27
CA TYR A 9 -43.16 -16.90 29.17
C TYR A 9 -43.46 -16.62 27.71
N GLU A 10 -44.44 -17.35 27.19
CA GLU A 10 -44.94 -17.26 25.82
C GLU A 10 -46.22 -16.43 25.84
N THR A 11 -46.18 -15.21 25.33
CA THR A 11 -47.37 -14.50 24.85
C THR A 11 -47.02 -13.72 23.57
N GLY A 12 -47.93 -13.79 22.59
CA GLY A 12 -47.77 -13.47 21.17
C GLY A 12 -46.95 -12.22 20.77
N ARG A 13 -46.13 -12.45 19.73
CA ARG A 13 -45.46 -11.52 18.80
C ARG A 13 -44.48 -10.49 19.41
N ASN A 14 -43.22 -10.62 18.96
CA ASN A 14 -42.00 -9.87 19.27
C ASN A 14 -41.23 -10.34 20.52
N VAL A 15 -40.14 -11.07 20.28
CA VAL A 15 -39.12 -11.40 21.28
C VAL A 15 -38.12 -10.25 21.36
N THR A 16 -38.19 -9.46 22.42
CA THR A 16 -37.17 -8.46 22.75
C THR A 16 -36.24 -9.05 23.82
N LEU A 17 -34.99 -9.32 23.46
CA LEU A 17 -33.93 -9.72 24.40
C LEU A 17 -33.48 -8.49 25.21
N VAL A 18 -33.90 -8.40 26.48
CA VAL A 18 -33.38 -7.39 27.42
C VAL A 18 -32.15 -7.98 28.13
N TYR A 19 -30.96 -7.52 27.75
CA TYR A 19 -29.71 -7.84 28.47
C TYR A 19 -29.56 -6.95 29.71
N GLY A 20 -29.78 -7.54 30.89
CA GLY A 20 -29.46 -6.95 32.18
C GLY A 20 -28.03 -7.27 32.64
N HIS A 21 -27.35 -6.24 33.18
CA HIS A 21 -26.05 -6.21 33.86
C HIS A 21 -24.75 -6.40 33.03
N LYS A 22 -24.19 -5.26 32.62
CA LYS A 22 -22.78 -5.09 32.24
C LYS A 22 -21.88 -5.21 33.49
N GLN A 23 -21.04 -6.26 33.57
CA GLN A 23 -19.81 -6.17 34.36
C GLN A 23 -18.76 -5.38 33.57
N LYS A 24 -18.38 -4.21 34.07
CA LYS A 24 -17.24 -3.44 33.55
C LYS A 24 -15.95 -4.20 33.91
N VAL A 25 -15.40 -4.94 32.96
CA VAL A 25 -14.02 -5.45 33.06
C VAL A 25 -13.10 -4.32 32.59
N SER A 26 -12.26 -3.78 33.49
CA SER A 26 -11.33 -2.71 33.12
C SER A 26 -10.21 -3.25 32.23
N LEU A 27 -9.74 -2.45 31.27
CA LEU A 27 -8.64 -2.80 30.36
C LEU A 27 -7.38 -3.30 31.11
N ALA A 28 -7.14 -2.77 32.30
CA ALA A 28 -6.04 -3.16 33.18
C ALA A 28 -6.13 -4.64 33.64
N SER A 29 -7.34 -5.13 33.89
CA SER A 29 -7.55 -6.51 34.34
C SER A 29 -7.33 -7.52 33.21
N ALA A 30 -7.80 -7.22 31.99
CA ALA A 30 -7.52 -8.05 30.81
C ALA A 30 -6.02 -8.09 30.48
N PHE A 31 -5.31 -6.97 30.66
CA PHE A 31 -3.87 -6.86 30.46
C PHE A 31 -3.06 -7.69 31.47
N GLN A 32 -3.45 -7.68 32.76
CA GLN A 32 -2.85 -8.53 33.79
C GLN A 32 -3.02 -10.03 33.49
N TRP A 33 -4.19 -10.44 32.98
CA TRP A 33 -4.44 -11.85 32.63
C TRP A 33 -3.58 -12.34 31.45
N ALA A 34 -3.34 -11.50 30.45
CA ALA A 34 -2.48 -11.83 29.32
C ALA A 34 -1.00 -12.01 29.73
N ILE A 35 -0.50 -11.17 30.64
CA ILE A 35 0.86 -11.27 31.18
C ILE A 35 1.02 -12.55 32.03
N LEU A 36 0.03 -12.88 32.86
CA LEU A 36 0.05 -14.09 33.70
C LEU A 36 -0.01 -15.39 32.86
N ALA A 37 -0.79 -15.41 31.78
CA ALA A 37 -0.83 -16.54 30.86
C ALA A 37 0.52 -16.76 30.16
N PHE A 38 1.20 -15.68 29.76
CA PHE A 38 2.51 -15.74 29.12
C PHE A 38 3.63 -16.21 30.06
N LEU A 39 3.64 -15.74 31.32
CA LEU A 39 4.61 -16.20 32.32
C LEU A 39 4.44 -17.70 32.64
N ARG A 40 3.21 -18.22 32.62
CA ARG A 40 2.95 -19.65 32.78
C ARG A 40 3.37 -20.48 31.56
N PHE A 41 3.24 -19.96 30.35
CA PHE A 41 3.66 -20.66 29.13
C PHE A 41 5.18 -20.65 28.93
N GLY A 42 5.86 -19.56 29.28
CA GLY A 42 7.32 -19.44 29.25
C GLY A 42 8.04 -20.34 30.26
N GLY A 43 7.42 -20.62 31.42
CA GLY A 43 7.97 -21.51 32.43
C GLY A 43 7.91 -23.00 32.08
N LEU A 44 6.91 -23.42 31.30
CA LEU A 44 6.69 -24.84 30.98
C LEU A 44 7.70 -25.42 29.97
N VAL A 45 8.35 -24.58 29.17
CA VAL A 45 9.31 -25.00 28.13
C VAL A 45 10.69 -25.36 28.71
N CYS A 46 10.99 -24.98 29.96
CA CYS A 46 12.26 -25.30 30.61
C CYS A 46 12.26 -26.61 31.43
N LEU A 47 11.14 -27.33 31.55
CA LEU A 47 11.01 -28.46 32.49
C LEU A 47 10.76 -29.85 31.86
N PHE A 48 10.94 -30.01 30.55
CA PHE A 48 10.89 -31.32 29.90
C PHE A 48 12.24 -31.70 29.28
N LYS A 49 13.22 -31.99 30.14
CA LYS A 49 14.45 -32.67 29.72
C LYS A 49 15.00 -33.60 30.80
N GLU A 50 14.18 -34.53 31.28
CA GLU A 50 14.63 -35.82 31.82
C GLU A 50 13.44 -36.63 32.33
N ARG A 51 13.01 -37.65 31.57
CA ARG A 51 12.81 -39.03 32.07
C ARG A 51 12.07 -39.90 31.07
N SER A 52 12.51 -41.17 31.08
CA SER A 52 11.75 -42.37 30.73
C SER A 52 11.54 -42.67 29.24
N MET A 53 12.34 -43.60 28.71
CA MET A 53 11.79 -44.84 28.10
C MET A 53 12.84 -45.96 28.11
N ARG A 54 12.61 -46.99 28.93
CA ARG A 54 13.21 -48.33 28.80
C ARG A 54 12.07 -49.35 28.87
N LYS A 55 11.78 -50.05 27.75
CA LYS A 55 11.73 -51.53 27.66
C LYS A 55 11.05 -52.02 26.36
N ARG A 56 11.73 -52.98 25.72
CA ARG A 56 11.31 -54.08 24.82
C ARG A 56 11.01 -53.80 23.34
N GLU A 57 11.93 -54.24 22.47
CA GLU A 57 11.73 -55.31 21.45
C GLU A 57 13.09 -55.68 20.77
N PRO A 58 13.40 -56.96 20.50
CA PRO A 58 14.73 -57.40 20.07
C PRO A 58 15.05 -57.19 18.57
N ILE A 59 14.05 -56.87 17.74
CA ILE A 59 14.27 -56.59 16.30
C ILE A 59 14.75 -55.15 16.08
N PHE A 60 14.29 -54.21 16.92
CA PHE A 60 14.75 -52.83 16.92
C PHE A 60 16.20 -52.68 17.39
N ALA A 61 16.70 -53.61 18.22
CA ALA A 61 18.08 -53.56 18.72
C ALA A 61 19.11 -53.78 17.61
N LYS A 62 18.88 -54.73 16.69
CA LYS A 62 19.78 -54.98 15.56
C LYS A 62 19.71 -53.90 14.48
N PHE A 63 18.53 -53.33 14.24
CA PHE A 63 18.37 -52.18 13.33
C PHE A 63 18.98 -50.89 13.93
N SER A 64 18.81 -50.68 15.23
CA SER A 64 19.43 -49.59 16.00
C SER A 64 20.96 -49.70 16.01
N GLU A 65 21.50 -50.92 16.11
CA GLU A 65 22.96 -51.15 16.07
C GLU A 65 23.54 -50.93 14.66
N ALA A 66 22.83 -51.33 13.60
CA ALA A 66 23.23 -51.03 12.23
C ALA A 66 23.19 -49.52 11.94
N LEU A 67 22.13 -48.83 12.41
CA LEU A 67 22.00 -47.38 12.32
C LEU A 67 23.02 -46.64 13.20
N SER A 68 23.37 -47.15 14.38
CA SER A 68 24.36 -46.52 15.26
C SER A 68 25.75 -46.61 14.66
N ARG A 69 26.12 -47.73 14.01
CA ARG A 69 27.39 -47.88 13.28
C ARG A 69 27.46 -46.99 12.03
N LEU A 70 26.35 -46.85 11.30
CA LEU A 70 26.23 -45.90 10.17
C LEU A 70 26.26 -44.43 10.65
N TRP A 71 25.70 -44.16 11.82
CA TRP A 71 25.71 -42.85 12.46
C TRP A 71 27.07 -42.48 13.02
N GLU A 72 27.79 -43.40 13.64
CA GLU A 72 29.14 -43.18 14.20
C GLU A 72 30.20 -43.00 13.12
N SER A 73 30.13 -43.78 12.03
CA SER A 73 31.07 -43.63 10.90
C SER A 73 30.91 -42.30 10.14
N ARG A 74 29.71 -41.70 10.17
CA ARG A 74 29.43 -40.39 9.54
C ARG A 74 29.32 -39.22 10.52
N ARG A 75 29.42 -39.48 11.82
CA ARG A 75 29.28 -38.49 12.91
C ARG A 75 30.20 -37.28 12.73
N PRO A 76 31.50 -37.40 12.35
CA PRO A 76 32.37 -36.23 12.23
C PRO A 76 31.98 -35.30 11.08
N LEU A 77 31.53 -35.86 9.95
CA LEU A 77 31.06 -35.10 8.79
C LEU A 77 29.69 -34.47 9.04
N TRP A 78 28.77 -35.22 9.65
CA TRP A 78 27.43 -34.74 9.95
C TRP A 78 27.41 -33.75 11.11
N HIS A 79 28.30 -33.87 12.11
CA HIS A 79 28.41 -32.86 13.18
C HIS A 79 28.95 -31.54 12.66
N LYS A 80 29.97 -31.55 11.77
CA LYS A 80 30.51 -30.30 11.20
C LYS A 80 29.52 -29.63 10.24
N VAL A 81 28.86 -30.41 9.38
CA VAL A 81 27.89 -29.88 8.39
C VAL A 81 26.58 -29.47 9.08
N ASN A 82 26.03 -30.27 10.00
CA ASN A 82 24.81 -29.89 10.72
C ASN A 82 25.05 -28.80 11.75
N CYS A 83 26.18 -28.72 12.46
CA CYS A 83 26.36 -27.61 13.41
C CYS A 83 26.50 -26.25 12.70
N THR A 84 27.13 -26.20 11.51
CA THR A 84 27.20 -24.95 10.74
C THR A 84 25.93 -24.64 9.97
N LEU A 85 25.26 -25.63 9.35
CA LEU A 85 23.96 -25.41 8.70
C LEU A 85 22.85 -25.13 9.72
N PHE A 86 22.83 -25.79 10.87
CA PHE A 86 21.82 -25.59 11.91
C PHE A 86 22.06 -24.29 12.69
N ALA A 87 23.32 -23.88 12.90
CA ALA A 87 23.63 -22.54 13.42
C ALA A 87 23.20 -21.45 12.43
N HIS A 88 23.56 -21.57 11.14
CA HIS A 88 23.13 -20.59 10.13
C HIS A 88 21.63 -20.63 9.81
N TRP A 89 20.98 -21.77 9.97
CA TRP A 89 19.52 -21.91 9.84
C TRP A 89 18.80 -21.31 11.05
N GLN A 90 19.27 -21.57 12.28
CA GLN A 90 18.75 -20.92 13.48
C GLN A 90 18.96 -19.41 13.44
N ASP A 91 20.13 -18.93 13.00
CA ASP A 91 20.42 -17.50 12.92
C ASP A 91 19.50 -16.81 11.90
N TRP A 92 19.17 -17.45 10.76
CA TRP A 92 18.30 -16.85 9.75
C TRP A 92 16.79 -16.98 10.04
N VAL A 93 16.36 -18.10 10.60
CA VAL A 93 14.99 -18.25 11.12
C VAL A 93 14.76 -17.23 12.24
N ARG A 94 15.79 -16.89 13.03
CA ARG A 94 15.71 -15.85 14.08
C ARG A 94 15.81 -14.41 13.54
N LEU A 95 16.61 -14.13 12.51
CA LEU A 95 16.87 -12.74 12.05
C LEU A 95 15.92 -12.23 10.96
N ALA A 96 15.42 -13.08 10.06
CA ALA A 96 14.54 -12.65 8.96
C ALA A 96 13.10 -13.13 9.16
N TRP A 97 12.92 -14.35 9.64
CA TRP A 97 11.60 -14.90 9.91
C TRP A 97 11.11 -14.64 11.33
N GLY A 98 11.98 -14.46 12.32
CA GLY A 98 11.59 -14.08 13.68
C GLY A 98 10.80 -12.76 13.70
N PRO A 99 11.25 -11.70 13.01
CA PRO A 99 10.47 -10.48 12.84
C PRO A 99 9.23 -10.70 11.98
N LEU A 100 9.30 -11.44 10.86
CA LEU A 100 8.14 -11.67 9.99
C LEU A 100 7.05 -12.51 10.69
N LEU A 101 7.40 -13.64 11.30
CA LEU A 101 6.53 -14.47 12.13
C LEU A 101 6.07 -13.70 13.36
N GLY A 102 6.93 -12.88 13.98
CA GLY A 102 6.55 -11.99 15.06
C GLY A 102 5.48 -11.00 14.62
N SER A 103 5.67 -10.32 13.49
CA SER A 103 4.71 -9.41 12.88
C SER A 103 3.43 -10.13 12.44
N LEU A 104 3.51 -11.34 11.89
CA LEU A 104 2.36 -12.16 11.49
C LEU A 104 1.60 -12.70 12.70
N LEU A 105 2.29 -13.10 13.77
CA LEU A 105 1.69 -13.55 15.03
C LEU A 105 1.07 -12.36 15.78
N LEU A 106 1.68 -11.17 15.70
CA LEU A 106 1.13 -9.93 16.25
C LEU A 106 -0.07 -9.44 15.46
N LEU A 107 -0.01 -9.55 14.12
CA LEU A 107 -1.17 -9.38 13.28
C LEU A 107 -2.24 -10.34 13.77
N ALA A 108 -2.00 -11.64 13.81
CA ALA A 108 -2.95 -12.66 14.24
C ALA A 108 -3.48 -12.47 15.68
N VAL A 109 -2.65 -12.04 16.64
CA VAL A 109 -3.04 -11.74 18.03
C VAL A 109 -3.85 -10.45 18.10
N GLY A 110 -3.44 -9.41 17.38
CA GLY A 110 -4.23 -8.19 17.19
C GLY A 110 -5.58 -8.50 16.55
N THR A 111 -5.60 -9.35 15.51
CA THR A 111 -6.83 -9.83 14.85
C THR A 111 -7.67 -10.69 15.79
N TRP A 112 -7.05 -11.50 16.66
CA TRP A 112 -7.75 -12.34 17.63
C TRP A 112 -8.37 -11.53 18.77
N LEU A 113 -7.67 -10.50 19.27
CA LEU A 113 -8.21 -9.51 20.22
C LEU A 113 -9.36 -8.69 19.60
N MET A 114 -9.42 -8.63 18.27
CA MET A 114 -10.48 -7.99 17.48
C MET A 114 -11.67 -8.93 17.19
N ARG A 115 -11.83 -10.06 17.88
CA ARG A 115 -13.02 -10.91 17.68
C ARG A 115 -14.33 -10.13 17.92
N PRO A 116 -15.42 -10.47 17.19
CA PRO A 116 -16.70 -9.75 17.23
C PRO A 116 -17.29 -9.58 18.64
N THR A 117 -17.03 -10.50 19.57
CA THR A 117 -17.51 -10.40 20.96
C THR A 117 -16.84 -9.30 21.79
N LEU A 118 -15.63 -8.86 21.41
CA LEU A 118 -14.96 -7.69 22.00
C LEU A 118 -15.26 -6.42 21.18
N LEU A 119 -15.39 -6.55 19.85
CA LEU A 119 -15.74 -5.44 18.94
C LEU A 119 -17.22 -5.06 18.90
N ALA A 120 -18.17 -5.87 19.39
CA ALA A 120 -19.57 -5.46 19.52
C ALA A 120 -19.74 -4.27 20.49
N VAL A 121 -18.71 -3.96 21.28
CA VAL A 121 -18.63 -2.73 22.10
C VAL A 121 -18.10 -1.53 21.30
N PHE A 122 -17.52 -1.74 20.11
CA PHE A 122 -16.74 -0.78 19.32
C PHE A 122 -17.15 -0.69 17.84
N SER A 123 -18.16 -1.43 17.40
CA SER A 123 -18.76 -1.38 16.08
C SER A 123 -20.18 -0.82 16.17
N ASN A 124 -20.31 0.42 16.62
CA ASN A 124 -21.42 1.19 16.10
C ASN A 124 -21.01 1.56 14.68
N ALA A 125 -21.39 0.70 13.73
CA ALA A 125 -21.47 1.09 12.34
C ALA A 125 -22.10 2.48 12.32
N THR A 126 -21.55 3.42 11.57
CA THR A 126 -22.24 4.70 11.42
C THR A 126 -23.61 4.41 10.81
N ILE A 127 -24.63 4.45 11.65
CA ILE A 127 -26.02 4.27 11.23
C ILE A 127 -26.38 5.59 10.58
N GLU A 128 -26.35 5.60 9.26
CA GLU A 128 -26.94 6.67 8.47
C GLU A 128 -28.44 6.43 8.43
N TYR A 129 -29.20 7.41 8.92
CA TYR A 129 -30.62 7.50 8.71
C TYR A 129 -30.85 8.44 7.53
N VAL A 130 -31.03 7.88 6.34
CA VAL A 130 -31.39 8.66 5.15
C VAL A 130 -32.89 8.95 5.21
N SER A 131 -33.26 10.23 5.22
CA SER A 131 -34.65 10.68 5.25
C SER A 131 -35.18 11.10 3.88
N ILE A 132 -34.30 11.59 3.00
CA ILE A 132 -34.63 11.93 1.61
C ILE A 132 -33.59 11.31 0.69
N THR A 133 -34.04 10.69 -0.40
CA THR A 133 -33.20 10.20 -1.50
C THR A 133 -33.88 10.60 -2.78
N ASP A 134 -33.21 11.40 -3.59
CA ASP A 134 -33.72 11.85 -4.88
C ASP A 134 -32.62 11.68 -5.94
N PRO A 135 -32.82 10.77 -6.92
CA PRO A 135 -31.91 10.59 -8.05
C PRO A 135 -32.01 11.69 -9.10
N LEU A 136 -32.96 12.63 -9.01
CA LEU A 136 -33.16 13.78 -9.92
C LEU A 136 -33.25 13.40 -11.41
N ASP A 137 -33.55 12.14 -11.72
CA ASP A 137 -33.72 11.59 -13.06
C ASP A 137 -35.15 11.77 -13.61
N ASP A 138 -35.99 12.49 -12.86
CA ASP A 138 -37.42 12.71 -13.11
C ASP A 138 -37.73 14.18 -13.48
N GLN A 139 -36.74 14.91 -13.98
CA GLN A 139 -36.83 16.36 -14.24
C GLN A 139 -37.26 17.18 -13.00
N GLY A 140 -36.97 16.66 -11.81
CA GLY A 140 -37.25 17.29 -10.53
C GLY A 140 -38.70 17.20 -10.06
N GLU A 141 -39.51 16.32 -10.63
CA GLU A 141 -40.91 16.16 -10.19
C GLU A 141 -41.03 15.83 -8.71
N ASN A 142 -40.19 14.95 -8.19
CA ASN A 142 -40.19 14.59 -6.78
C ASN A 142 -39.64 15.72 -5.91
N LEU A 143 -38.52 16.33 -6.31
CA LEU A 143 -37.91 17.42 -5.57
C LEU A 143 -38.84 18.64 -5.43
N ARG A 144 -39.56 19.01 -6.50
CA ARG A 144 -40.51 20.14 -6.50
C ARG A 144 -41.70 19.94 -5.55
N LYS A 145 -42.03 18.70 -5.17
CA LYS A 145 -43.11 18.40 -4.20
C LYS A 145 -42.67 18.63 -2.76
N ILE A 146 -41.36 18.51 -2.50
CA ILE A 146 -40.80 18.49 -1.13
C ILE A 146 -39.87 19.68 -0.84
N ALA A 147 -39.51 20.46 -1.86
CA ALA A 147 -38.60 21.58 -1.76
C ALA A 147 -39.26 22.91 -2.13
N ARG A 148 -38.81 23.99 -1.50
CA ARG A 148 -39.04 25.35 -1.95
C ARG A 148 -37.95 25.73 -2.96
N VAL A 149 -38.36 26.09 -4.17
CA VAL A 149 -37.44 26.47 -5.26
C VAL A 149 -37.57 27.96 -5.52
N GLU A 150 -36.44 28.66 -5.53
CA GLU A 150 -36.32 30.07 -5.88
C GLU A 150 -35.37 30.23 -7.08
N GLY A 151 -35.69 31.16 -7.98
CA GLY A 151 -34.99 31.31 -9.26
C GLY A 151 -35.50 30.37 -10.35
N SER A 152 -34.73 30.24 -11.42
CA SER A 152 -35.11 29.49 -12.64
C SER A 152 -34.11 28.35 -12.92
N PRO A 153 -34.05 27.29 -12.09
CA PRO A 153 -33.22 26.13 -12.39
C PRO A 153 -33.66 25.45 -13.69
N VAL A 154 -32.71 25.00 -14.49
CA VAL A 154 -32.97 24.22 -15.70
C VAL A 154 -33.05 22.75 -15.30
N TRP A 155 -34.22 22.14 -15.47
CA TRP A 155 -34.42 20.74 -15.12
C TRP A 155 -34.20 19.86 -16.34
N THR A 156 -33.33 18.87 -16.19
CA THR A 156 -32.92 17.95 -17.25
C THR A 156 -33.23 16.50 -16.84
N GLU A 157 -33.12 15.56 -17.77
CA GLU A 157 -33.22 14.13 -17.44
C GLU A 157 -32.05 13.62 -16.59
N SER A 158 -30.96 14.38 -16.50
CA SER A 158 -29.74 14.03 -15.77
C SER A 158 -29.55 14.87 -14.49
N GLY A 159 -30.57 15.62 -14.07
CA GLY A 159 -30.54 16.46 -12.88
C GLY A 159 -30.81 17.96 -13.13
N ILE A 160 -30.28 18.80 -12.24
CA ILE A 160 -30.53 20.25 -12.17
C ILE A 160 -29.33 21.02 -12.72
N ALA A 161 -29.58 21.87 -13.70
CA ALA A 161 -28.59 22.69 -14.39
C ALA A 161 -28.85 24.19 -14.19
N ILE A 162 -27.88 25.00 -14.61
CA ILE A 162 -27.91 26.46 -14.54
C ILE A 162 -27.43 27.09 -15.85
N LEU A 163 -28.05 28.20 -16.26
CA LEU A 163 -27.61 29.01 -17.40
C LEU A 163 -26.67 30.12 -16.94
N PRO A 164 -25.78 30.64 -17.80
CA PRO A 164 -24.97 31.82 -17.50
C PRO A 164 -25.85 33.00 -17.07
N GLY A 165 -25.40 33.73 -16.06
CA GLY A 165 -26.12 34.89 -15.51
C GLY A 165 -27.27 34.56 -14.56
N GLU A 166 -27.66 33.28 -14.45
CA GLU A 166 -28.74 32.85 -13.58
C GLU A 166 -28.23 32.45 -12.19
N ALA A 167 -29.16 32.48 -11.23
CA ALA A 167 -28.97 31.94 -9.90
C ALA A 167 -30.26 31.24 -9.44
N TRP A 168 -30.10 30.14 -8.71
CA TRP A 168 -31.21 29.44 -8.10
C TRP A 168 -30.86 28.93 -6.71
N GLN A 169 -31.90 28.71 -5.91
CA GLN A 169 -31.81 28.19 -4.56
C GLN A 169 -32.92 27.16 -4.34
N ILE A 170 -32.56 26.02 -3.76
CA ILE A 170 -33.49 24.95 -3.42
C ILE A 170 -33.35 24.65 -1.93
N THR A 171 -34.44 24.80 -1.21
CA THR A 171 -34.53 24.61 0.24
C THR A 171 -35.42 23.43 0.56
N LEU A 172 -34.90 22.49 1.35
CA LEU A 172 -35.52 21.22 1.72
C LEU A 172 -35.63 21.10 3.24
N HIS A 173 -36.73 20.52 3.72
CA HIS A 173 -36.88 20.12 5.12
C HIS A 173 -36.71 18.61 5.23
N ALA A 174 -35.71 18.17 6.00
CA ALA A 174 -35.35 16.77 6.15
C ALA A 174 -35.45 16.34 7.61
N LYS A 175 -35.86 15.10 7.84
CA LYS A 175 -35.89 14.52 9.18
C LYS A 175 -34.50 14.07 9.61
N LYS A 176 -34.20 14.28 10.88
CA LYS A 176 -33.06 13.71 11.59
C LYS A 176 -33.50 13.10 12.90
N ARG A 177 -32.68 12.23 13.47
CA ARG A 177 -32.93 11.78 14.85
C ARG A 177 -32.35 12.79 15.85
N PRO A 178 -32.96 12.94 17.03
CA PRO A 178 -32.43 13.80 18.08
C PRO A 178 -30.96 13.50 18.41
N ASN A 179 -30.15 14.54 18.55
CA ASN A 179 -28.71 14.50 18.85
C ASN A 179 -27.81 13.84 17.78
N GLU A 180 -28.32 13.60 16.58
CA GLU A 180 -27.52 13.21 15.43
C GLU A 180 -27.13 14.42 14.57
N THR A 181 -26.00 14.32 13.87
CA THR A 181 -25.53 15.37 12.97
C THR A 181 -26.19 15.20 11.59
N PRO A 182 -26.79 16.26 11.01
CA PRO A 182 -27.35 16.18 9.68
C PRO A 182 -26.25 16.03 8.62
N PHE A 183 -26.58 15.42 7.48
CA PHE A 183 -25.69 15.35 6.33
C PHE A 183 -26.46 15.51 5.02
N ALA A 184 -25.75 15.93 3.99
CA ALA A 184 -26.17 15.90 2.60
C ALA A 184 -25.14 15.15 1.76
N ARG A 185 -25.57 14.21 0.93
CA ARG A 185 -24.71 13.52 -0.04
C ARG A 185 -25.10 13.96 -1.44
N LEU A 186 -24.14 14.48 -2.19
CA LEU A 186 -24.37 15.18 -3.44
C LEU A 186 -23.52 14.61 -4.58
N TRP A 187 -24.08 14.69 -5.79
CA TRP A 187 -23.40 14.41 -7.05
C TRP A 187 -23.47 15.66 -7.93
N ILE A 188 -22.33 16.32 -8.13
CA ILE A 188 -22.16 17.59 -8.83
C ILE A 188 -21.09 17.35 -9.90
N PRO A 189 -21.49 17.06 -11.14
CA PRO A 189 -20.57 16.55 -12.15
C PRO A 189 -19.66 17.62 -12.78
N THR A 190 -20.02 18.91 -12.72
CA THR A 190 -19.38 19.94 -13.55
C THR A 190 -18.68 21.03 -12.72
N ALA A 191 -17.44 21.36 -13.09
CA ALA A 191 -16.50 22.19 -12.30
C ALA A 191 -16.44 23.69 -12.67
N ASN A 192 -16.87 24.05 -13.89
CA ASN A 192 -16.40 25.28 -14.52
C ASN A 192 -17.33 26.46 -14.25
N GLY A 193 -16.85 27.44 -13.49
CA GLY A 193 -17.45 28.77 -13.35
C GLY A 193 -18.69 28.87 -12.45
N VAL A 194 -19.33 27.76 -12.09
CA VAL A 194 -20.51 27.75 -11.20
C VAL A 194 -20.08 27.79 -9.74
N LYS A 195 -20.61 28.75 -8.97
CA LYS A 195 -20.45 28.81 -7.51
C LYS A 195 -21.61 28.08 -6.86
N VAL A 196 -21.30 27.09 -6.02
CA VAL A 196 -22.32 26.33 -5.28
C VAL A 196 -22.15 26.56 -3.78
N GLN A 197 -23.25 26.75 -3.05
CA GLN A 197 -23.23 26.90 -1.60
C GLN A 197 -24.28 25.99 -0.95
N PHE A 198 -23.95 25.48 0.23
CA PHE A 198 -24.83 24.62 1.01
C PHE A 198 -25.02 25.19 2.40
N THR A 199 -26.27 25.39 2.80
CA THR A 199 -26.59 25.90 4.13
C THR A 199 -27.40 24.87 4.87
N PHE A 200 -26.90 24.45 6.01
CA PHE A 200 -27.67 23.70 7.00
C PHE A 200 -28.26 24.71 7.99
N ALA A 201 -29.53 24.54 8.38
CA ALA A 201 -30.26 25.38 9.32
C ALA A 201 -31.09 24.49 10.28
N ASP A 202 -30.99 24.70 11.59
CA ASP A 202 -31.75 23.95 12.60
C ASP A 202 -31.70 24.67 13.96
N SER A 203 -32.86 24.83 14.59
CA SER A 203 -33.01 25.34 15.97
C SER A 203 -32.27 26.68 16.22
N GLY A 204 -32.26 27.57 15.22
CA GLY A 204 -31.60 28.88 15.29
C GLY A 204 -30.09 28.88 15.02
N GLN A 205 -29.48 27.72 14.75
CA GLN A 205 -28.13 27.62 14.23
C GLN A 205 -28.17 27.48 12.70
N SER A 206 -27.19 28.07 12.02
CA SER A 206 -26.99 27.89 10.59
C SER A 206 -25.51 27.85 10.26
N GLN A 207 -25.12 26.96 9.36
CA GLN A 207 -23.77 26.88 8.84
C GLN A 207 -23.83 26.79 7.32
N THR A 208 -23.13 27.70 6.65
CA THR A 208 -22.97 27.70 5.21
C THR A 208 -21.59 27.14 4.84
N ILE A 209 -21.57 26.27 3.85
CA ILE A 209 -20.41 25.57 3.34
C ILE A 209 -20.33 25.91 1.85
N HIS A 210 -19.26 26.60 1.47
CA HIS A 210 -19.01 26.96 0.07
C HIS A 210 -18.37 25.80 -0.65
N ALA A 211 -18.89 25.45 -1.82
CA ALA A 211 -18.46 24.34 -2.63
C ALA A 211 -17.80 24.73 -3.95
N THR A 212 -16.72 24.02 -4.27
CA THR A 212 -15.98 24.12 -5.52
C THR A 212 -16.21 22.80 -6.25
N PRO A 213 -17.12 22.78 -7.23
CA PRO A 213 -17.38 21.60 -8.07
C PRO A 213 -16.09 21.10 -8.79
N PRO A 214 -16.01 19.81 -9.18
CA PRO A 214 -17.05 18.80 -9.14
C PRO A 214 -17.05 17.98 -7.83
N LEU A 215 -18.24 17.55 -7.38
CA LEU A 215 -18.44 16.77 -6.15
C LEU A 215 -19.25 15.50 -6.45
N VAL A 216 -18.61 14.39 -6.79
CA VAL A 216 -19.31 13.12 -7.06
C VAL A 216 -19.36 12.26 -5.80
N ASN A 217 -20.57 11.89 -5.34
CA ASN A 217 -20.81 11.09 -4.14
C ASN A 217 -20.18 11.71 -2.86
N LYS A 218 -20.23 13.04 -2.74
CA LYS A 218 -19.57 13.75 -1.64
C LYS A 218 -20.56 13.99 -0.50
N VAL A 219 -20.18 13.60 0.71
CA VAL A 219 -20.94 13.89 1.93
C VAL A 219 -20.49 15.23 2.50
N ILE A 220 -21.44 16.13 2.63
CA ILE A 220 -21.31 17.46 3.22
C ILE A 220 -22.07 17.46 4.53
N ARG A 221 -21.46 18.05 5.55
CA ARG A 221 -22.05 18.13 6.87
C ARG A 221 -21.58 19.40 7.56
N PRO A 222 -22.38 19.92 8.47
CA PRO A 222 -21.89 20.91 9.40
C PRO A 222 -20.93 20.33 10.43
N SER A 223 -20.03 21.18 10.91
CA SER A 223 -19.05 20.88 11.96
C SER A 223 -19.73 20.93 13.32
N ASP A 224 -19.59 19.87 14.13
CA ASP A 224 -20.00 19.84 15.54
C ASP A 224 -21.48 20.15 15.83
N TRP A 225 -22.35 19.92 14.86
CA TRP A 225 -23.79 20.16 15.02
C TRP A 225 -24.50 18.95 15.63
N ARG A 226 -24.86 19.04 16.92
CA ARG A 226 -25.71 18.06 17.64
C ARG A 226 -26.82 18.78 18.39
N THR A 227 -28.01 18.73 17.84
CA THR A 227 -29.20 19.40 18.34
C THR A 227 -30.28 18.39 18.66
N ALA A 228 -31.10 18.70 19.66
CA ALA A 228 -32.17 17.82 20.12
C ALA A 228 -33.37 17.74 19.15
N SER A 229 -33.42 18.59 18.11
CA SER A 229 -34.49 18.57 17.11
C SER A 229 -34.46 17.30 16.27
N ASP A 230 -35.62 16.97 15.73
CA ASP A 230 -35.88 15.86 14.82
C ASP A 230 -35.95 16.29 13.34
N GLU A 231 -35.69 17.56 13.05
CA GLU A 231 -35.72 18.12 11.71
C GLU A 231 -34.57 19.11 11.49
N PHE A 232 -34.18 19.27 10.23
CA PHE A 232 -33.27 20.32 9.79
C PHE A 232 -33.66 20.80 8.40
N GLU A 233 -33.26 22.02 8.10
CA GLU A 233 -33.39 22.64 6.80
C GLU A 233 -32.04 22.58 6.07
N PHE A 234 -32.08 22.16 4.82
CA PHE A 234 -30.93 22.11 3.93
C PHE A 234 -31.22 22.95 2.70
N THR A 235 -30.35 23.91 2.43
CA THR A 235 -30.43 24.77 1.26
C THR A 235 -29.23 24.52 0.38
N VAL A 236 -29.46 24.30 -0.91
CA VAL A 236 -28.44 24.34 -1.95
C VAL A 236 -28.69 25.55 -2.85
N SER A 237 -27.68 26.38 -3.06
CA SER A 237 -27.73 27.48 -4.01
C SER A 237 -26.62 27.37 -5.05
N ALA A 238 -26.93 27.78 -6.27
CA ALA A 238 -25.99 27.85 -7.36
C ALA A 238 -26.10 29.19 -8.07
N SER A 239 -24.96 29.76 -8.46
CA SER A 239 -24.91 30.97 -9.27
C SER A 239 -23.82 30.86 -10.34
N PHE A 240 -24.12 31.36 -11.53
CA PHE A 240 -23.20 31.31 -12.67
C PHE A 240 -22.97 32.74 -13.22
N PRO A 241 -21.72 33.23 -13.30
CA PRO A 241 -21.46 34.60 -13.75
C PRO A 241 -21.95 34.88 -15.18
N ASP A 242 -22.33 36.13 -15.45
CA ASP A 242 -22.78 36.63 -16.77
C ASP A 242 -21.68 36.56 -17.84
N ASP A 243 -20.41 36.60 -17.45
CA ASP A 243 -19.23 36.65 -18.32
C ASP A 243 -18.66 35.27 -18.67
N ALA A 244 -19.40 34.19 -18.41
CA ALA A 244 -18.94 32.82 -18.66
C ALA A 244 -19.22 32.37 -20.11
N ASP A 245 -18.19 31.82 -20.78
CA ASP A 245 -18.22 31.31 -22.16
C ASP A 245 -19.00 29.97 -22.31
N ALA A 246 -20.21 29.85 -21.78
CA ALA A 246 -21.03 28.64 -21.88
C ALA A 246 -22.36 28.91 -22.60
N GLU A 247 -22.53 28.40 -23.82
CA GLU A 247 -23.79 28.52 -24.56
C GLU A 247 -24.87 27.51 -24.12
N GLU A 248 -24.47 26.47 -23.36
CA GLU A 248 -25.34 25.38 -22.89
C GLU A 248 -25.51 25.37 -21.36
N PRO A 249 -26.65 24.89 -20.84
CA PRO A 249 -26.88 24.79 -19.40
C PRO A 249 -25.88 23.82 -18.74
N VAL A 250 -25.25 24.28 -17.66
CA VAL A 250 -24.23 23.52 -16.93
C VAL A 250 -24.90 22.69 -15.84
N LEU A 251 -24.73 21.36 -15.89
CA LEU A 251 -25.30 20.45 -14.89
C LEU A 251 -24.64 20.68 -13.53
N VAL A 252 -25.44 21.02 -12.51
CA VAL A 252 -24.96 21.33 -11.16
C VAL A 252 -25.26 20.19 -10.20
N LEU A 253 -26.43 19.57 -10.23
CA LEU A 253 -26.80 18.54 -9.26
C LEU A 253 -27.51 17.37 -9.94
N ASP A 254 -26.87 16.20 -9.91
CA ASP A 254 -27.36 14.94 -10.49
C ASP A 254 -28.08 14.07 -9.45
N ARG A 255 -27.62 14.05 -8.19
CA ARG A 255 -28.28 13.26 -7.13
C ARG A 255 -28.15 13.90 -5.76
N LEU A 256 -29.16 13.69 -4.92
CA LEU A 256 -29.26 14.23 -3.56
C LEU A 256 -29.71 13.14 -2.57
N GLU A 257 -28.99 13.02 -1.44
CA GLU A 257 -29.48 12.29 -0.27
C GLU A 257 -29.33 13.15 0.99
N LEU A 258 -30.39 13.28 1.79
CA LEU A 258 -30.37 13.98 3.06
C LEU A 258 -30.68 13.02 4.19
N GLY A 259 -30.06 13.23 5.33
CA GLY A 259 -30.28 12.38 6.49
C GLY A 259 -29.54 12.84 7.73
N SER A 260 -29.51 11.96 8.73
CA SER A 260 -28.72 12.14 9.94
C SER A 260 -27.82 10.96 10.20
N ARG A 261 -26.73 11.21 10.92
CA ARG A 261 -25.73 10.20 11.23
C ARG A 261 -25.39 10.27 12.71
N ILE A 262 -25.42 9.12 13.38
CA ILE A 262 -24.83 8.96 14.72
C ILE A 262 -23.33 9.00 14.55
N PHE A 263 -22.72 10.15 14.84
CA PHE A 263 -21.33 10.21 15.22
C PHE A 263 -21.26 9.93 16.72
N GLU A 264 -21.23 8.64 17.09
CA GLU A 264 -20.34 8.34 18.21
C GLU A 264 -18.97 8.77 17.71
N GLU A 265 -18.36 9.76 18.36
CA GLU A 265 -16.95 10.00 18.12
C GLU A 265 -16.30 8.63 18.21
N GLY A 266 -15.77 8.17 17.08
CA GLY A 266 -14.96 6.98 17.03
C GLY A 266 -13.65 7.20 17.78
N THR A 267 -13.60 8.05 18.81
CA THR A 267 -12.50 8.15 19.78
C THR A 267 -12.13 6.74 20.19
N VAL A 268 -13.08 5.88 20.53
CA VAL A 268 -12.76 4.51 20.96
C VAL A 268 -12.23 3.61 19.84
N GLN A 269 -12.69 3.75 18.58
CA GLN A 269 -12.17 2.97 17.46
C GLN A 269 -10.79 3.49 17.03
N ARG A 270 -10.63 4.81 16.93
CA ARG A 270 -9.38 5.55 16.71
C ARG A 270 -8.36 5.22 17.82
N ASP A 271 -8.79 5.11 19.07
CA ASP A 271 -7.97 4.76 20.23
C ASP A 271 -7.60 3.27 20.25
N ALA A 272 -8.52 2.37 19.86
CA ALA A 272 -8.21 0.94 19.71
C ALA A 272 -7.21 0.68 18.57
N TRP A 273 -7.33 1.44 17.48
CA TRP A 273 -6.43 1.38 16.33
C TRP A 273 -5.08 2.07 16.62
N ALA A 274 -5.08 3.21 17.31
CA ALA A 274 -3.86 3.82 17.82
C ALA A 274 -3.16 2.91 18.85
N ALA A 275 -3.92 2.21 19.70
CA ALA A 275 -3.39 1.20 20.60
C ALA A 275 -2.72 0.04 19.86
N ILE A 276 -3.22 -0.38 18.68
CA ILE A 276 -2.55 -1.38 17.84
C ILE A 276 -1.19 -0.87 17.35
N VAL A 277 -1.09 0.37 16.88
CA VAL A 277 0.19 0.98 16.47
C VAL A 277 1.14 1.06 17.66
N VAL A 278 0.64 1.47 18.83
CA VAL A 278 1.36 1.53 20.10
C VAL A 278 1.74 0.14 20.64
N LEU A 279 1.02 -0.93 20.28
CA LEU A 279 1.35 -2.32 20.66
C LEU A 279 2.33 -2.99 19.69
N LEU A 280 2.30 -2.62 18.41
CA LEU A 280 3.25 -3.11 17.39
C LEU A 280 4.65 -2.49 17.57
N PHE A 281 4.72 -1.25 18.05
CA PHE A 281 5.97 -0.49 18.25
C PHE A 281 6.93 -1.11 19.29
N PRO A 282 6.52 -1.45 20.53
CA PRO A 282 7.36 -2.12 21.52
C PRO A 282 7.88 -3.48 21.05
N TRP A 283 7.19 -4.15 20.13
CA TRP A 283 7.63 -5.45 19.62
C TRP A 283 8.71 -5.36 18.54
N LEU A 284 8.69 -4.32 17.70
CA LEU A 284 9.86 -3.96 16.88
C LEU A 284 11.08 -3.70 17.77
N ILE A 285 10.86 -3.02 18.91
CA ILE A 285 11.91 -2.73 19.89
C ILE A 285 12.37 -4.00 20.65
N LEU A 286 11.45 -4.91 21.02
CA LEU A 286 11.76 -6.23 21.60
C LEU A 286 12.50 -7.14 20.61
N GLY A 287 12.18 -7.07 19.31
CA GLY A 287 12.92 -7.76 18.25
C GLY A 287 14.38 -7.28 18.17
N THR A 288 14.60 -5.96 18.20
CA THR A 288 15.96 -5.38 18.35
C THR A 288 16.63 -5.82 19.64
N ALA A 289 15.93 -5.75 20.79
CA ALA A 289 16.49 -6.12 22.09
C ALA A 289 16.83 -7.62 22.19
N TYR A 290 16.05 -8.48 21.53
CA TYR A 290 16.28 -9.92 21.45
C TYR A 290 17.45 -10.27 20.52
N SER A 291 17.62 -9.52 19.42
CA SER A 291 18.79 -9.65 18.54
C SER A 291 20.10 -9.18 19.20
N LEU A 292 19.99 -8.23 20.14
CA LEU A 292 21.10 -7.68 20.92
C LEU A 292 21.31 -8.52 22.21
N ARG A 293 21.76 -9.77 22.07
CA ARG A 293 22.27 -10.54 23.21
C ARG A 293 23.44 -9.78 23.87
N CYS A 294 23.28 -9.50 25.16
CA CYS A 294 24.30 -9.10 26.15
C CYS A 294 24.52 -7.59 26.41
N SER A 295 24.05 -7.19 27.61
CA SER A 295 24.75 -6.39 28.66
C SER A 295 24.10 -5.09 29.12
N ARG A 296 23.03 -4.61 28.49
CA ARG A 296 22.27 -3.45 29.02
C ARG A 296 20.77 -3.67 28.92
N VAL A 297 20.30 -4.71 29.60
CA VAL A 297 18.86 -5.02 29.73
C VAL A 297 18.10 -3.80 30.24
N CYS A 298 18.64 -3.03 31.20
CA CYS A 298 17.98 -1.85 31.75
C CYS A 298 17.93 -0.64 30.79
N ALA A 299 19.00 -0.37 30.02
CA ALA A 299 19.00 0.77 29.08
C ALA A 299 18.11 0.51 27.87
N ASN A 300 18.09 -0.73 27.40
CA ASN A 300 17.15 -1.15 26.37
C ASN A 300 15.73 -1.08 26.92
N LEU A 301 15.43 -1.63 28.11
CA LEU A 301 14.12 -1.52 28.77
C LEU A 301 13.67 -0.07 28.96
N LEU A 302 14.57 0.84 29.36
CA LEU A 302 14.27 2.27 29.51
C LEU A 302 13.96 2.92 28.17
N ALA A 303 14.70 2.58 27.11
CA ALA A 303 14.39 3.05 25.76
C ALA A 303 13.07 2.45 25.24
N ILE A 304 12.77 1.19 25.57
CA ILE A 304 11.48 0.55 25.26
C ILE A 304 10.35 1.29 26.01
N LEU A 305 10.48 1.46 27.32
CA LEU A 305 9.47 2.09 28.17
C LEU A 305 9.27 3.56 27.78
N ALA A 306 10.33 4.31 27.48
CA ALA A 306 10.25 5.69 27.02
C ALA A 306 9.60 5.78 25.63
N SER A 307 9.88 4.83 24.73
CA SER A 307 9.26 4.80 23.39
C SER A 307 7.79 4.38 23.45
N VAL A 308 7.44 3.43 24.32
CA VAL A 308 6.05 3.03 24.58
C VAL A 308 5.28 4.16 25.25
N ALA A 309 5.87 4.82 26.25
CA ALA A 309 5.27 5.96 26.92
C ALA A 309 5.10 7.16 25.97
N ALA A 310 6.10 7.47 25.14
CA ALA A 310 6.01 8.52 24.12
C ALA A 310 4.98 8.18 23.04
N SER A 311 4.94 6.92 22.58
CA SER A 311 3.95 6.49 21.58
C SER A 311 2.53 6.49 22.14
N ALA A 312 2.35 6.05 23.39
CA ALA A 312 1.07 6.07 24.08
C ALA A 312 0.60 7.51 24.38
N TRP A 313 1.51 8.39 24.81
CA TRP A 313 1.22 9.81 25.07
C TRP A 313 0.86 10.57 23.79
N VAL A 314 1.56 10.33 22.68
CA VAL A 314 1.26 10.99 21.40
C VAL A 314 0.01 10.40 20.74
N ALA A 315 -0.28 9.10 20.92
CA ALA A 315 -1.54 8.51 20.49
C ALA A 315 -2.77 9.16 21.15
N THR A 316 -2.62 9.69 22.37
CA THR A 316 -3.69 10.39 23.11
C THR A 316 -3.86 11.86 22.75
N GLN A 317 -3.08 12.42 21.82
CA GLN A 317 -3.06 13.86 21.51
C GLN A 317 -3.40 14.09 20.02
N PRO A 318 -4.63 14.57 19.71
CA PRO A 318 -5.12 14.76 18.33
C PRO A 318 -4.26 15.67 17.44
N ASP A 319 -3.45 16.56 18.04
CA ASP A 319 -2.72 17.61 17.31
C ASP A 319 -1.22 17.33 17.17
N THR A 320 -0.71 16.19 17.66
CA THR A 320 0.76 15.92 17.74
C THR A 320 1.26 14.76 16.87
N TYR A 321 0.45 14.25 15.93
CA TYR A 321 0.82 13.14 15.05
C TYR A 321 2.10 13.29 14.18
N PRO A 322 2.58 14.49 13.80
CA PRO A 322 3.88 14.63 13.13
C PRO A 322 5.04 14.14 14.01
N TRP A 323 4.92 14.26 15.33
CA TRP A 323 6.00 13.98 16.28
C TRP A 323 6.26 12.47 16.48
N LEU A 324 5.30 11.59 16.19
CA LEU A 324 5.48 10.13 16.18
C LEU A 324 6.48 9.69 15.09
N GLY A 325 6.36 10.27 13.89
CA GLY A 325 7.31 10.06 12.80
C GLY A 325 8.71 10.53 13.17
N TRP A 326 8.81 11.75 13.72
CA TRP A 326 10.10 12.31 14.18
C TRP A 326 10.72 11.55 15.35
N GLY A 327 9.92 11.08 16.31
CA GLY A 327 10.36 10.22 17.42
C GLY A 327 10.90 8.88 16.92
N THR A 328 10.23 8.28 15.93
CA THR A 328 10.69 7.05 15.26
C THR A 328 12.01 7.28 14.51
N ILE A 329 12.12 8.39 13.77
CA ILE A 329 13.34 8.80 13.05
C ILE A 329 14.49 9.03 14.03
N ALA A 330 14.25 9.80 15.10
CA ALA A 330 15.26 10.14 16.10
C ALA A 330 15.73 8.90 16.86
N LEU A 331 14.80 8.03 17.29
CA LEU A 331 15.12 6.80 17.99
C LEU A 331 15.86 5.80 17.08
N THR A 332 15.39 5.60 15.85
CA THR A 332 16.02 4.66 14.92
C THR A 332 17.37 5.19 14.43
N GLY A 333 17.49 6.51 14.23
CA GLY A 333 18.76 7.19 13.97
C GLY A 333 19.74 7.01 15.14
N ALA A 334 19.30 7.20 16.38
CA ALA A 334 20.10 6.97 17.58
C ALA A 334 20.50 5.49 17.73
N LEU A 335 19.61 4.54 17.39
CA LEU A 335 19.91 3.10 17.38
C LEU A 335 20.90 2.72 16.27
N LEU A 336 20.81 3.33 15.09
CA LEU A 336 21.77 3.15 14.00
C LEU A 336 23.16 3.70 14.36
N VAL A 337 23.22 4.88 14.99
CA VAL A 337 24.48 5.49 15.46
C VAL A 337 25.08 4.68 16.61
N SER A 338 24.29 4.25 17.58
CA SER A 338 24.76 3.38 18.69
C SER A 338 25.16 1.98 18.22
N GLY A 339 24.52 1.45 17.18
CA GLY A 339 24.94 0.23 16.48
C GLY A 339 26.30 0.36 15.77
N GLN A 340 26.74 1.58 15.43
CA GLN A 340 28.11 1.83 14.94
C GLN A 340 29.13 1.89 16.08
N LEU A 341 28.72 2.32 17.28
CA LEU A 341 29.59 2.47 18.45
C LEU A 341 29.87 1.14 19.18
N THR A 342 29.13 0.08 18.87
CA THR A 342 29.31 -1.24 19.51
C THR A 342 30.35 -2.09 18.77
N SER A 343 31.62 -1.83 19.07
CA SER A 343 32.82 -2.50 18.53
C SER A 343 32.98 -4.01 18.85
N LYS A 344 32.02 -4.62 19.56
CA LYS A 344 32.11 -5.99 20.08
C LYS A 344 31.39 -7.06 19.26
N PHE A 345 30.70 -6.70 18.18
CA PHE A 345 30.00 -7.66 17.33
C PHE A 345 30.89 -8.13 16.17
N THR A 346 30.67 -9.37 15.70
CA THR A 346 31.24 -9.83 14.43
C THR A 346 30.65 -9.02 13.27
N ASP A 347 31.45 -8.77 12.23
CA ASP A 347 31.03 -7.98 11.05
C ASP A 347 29.69 -8.47 10.43
N SER A 348 29.44 -9.78 10.48
CA SER A 348 28.20 -10.39 9.98
C SER A 348 26.97 -10.04 10.82
N ALA A 349 27.12 -10.05 12.15
CA ALA A 349 26.05 -9.67 13.07
C ALA A 349 25.74 -8.17 12.98
N GLN A 350 26.76 -7.31 12.90
CA GLN A 350 26.58 -5.88 12.70
C GLN A 350 25.86 -5.57 11.38
N LYS A 351 26.24 -6.25 10.29
CA LYS A 351 25.58 -6.07 9.00
C LYS A 351 24.10 -6.45 9.05
N SER A 352 23.78 -7.60 9.67
CA SER A 352 22.41 -8.07 9.80
C SER A 352 21.56 -7.13 10.66
N LEU A 353 22.14 -6.60 11.75
CA LEU A 353 21.49 -5.60 12.60
C LEU A 353 21.21 -4.29 11.84
N ARG A 354 22.17 -3.79 11.05
CA ARG A 354 21.97 -2.58 10.23
C ARG A 354 20.88 -2.76 9.19
N GLU A 355 20.81 -3.92 8.55
CA GLU A 355 19.75 -4.25 7.60
C GLU A 355 18.39 -4.35 8.29
N PHE A 356 18.33 -4.97 9.48
CA PHE A 356 17.11 -5.02 10.29
C PHE A 356 16.61 -3.64 10.72
N LEU A 357 17.51 -2.80 11.26
CA LEU A 357 17.20 -1.43 11.66
C LEU A 357 16.74 -0.57 10.47
N ALA A 358 17.33 -0.75 9.30
CA ALA A 358 16.90 -0.08 8.07
C ALA A 358 15.48 -0.48 7.67
N VAL A 359 15.13 -1.77 7.75
CA VAL A 359 13.76 -2.23 7.50
C VAL A 359 12.80 -1.64 8.53
N CYS A 360 13.16 -1.65 9.82
CA CYS A 360 12.33 -1.06 10.88
C CYS A 360 12.09 0.44 10.64
N LEU A 361 13.12 1.18 10.23
CA LEU A 361 13.00 2.60 9.88
C LEU A 361 11.99 2.79 8.75
N ILE A 362 12.14 2.05 7.64
CA ILE A 362 11.30 2.19 6.45
C ILE A 362 9.85 1.82 6.77
N VAL A 363 9.64 0.72 7.52
CA VAL A 363 8.30 0.28 7.95
C VAL A 363 7.67 1.31 8.87
N GLY A 364 8.41 1.80 9.87
CA GLY A 364 7.92 2.80 10.82
C GLY A 364 7.53 4.10 10.13
N LEU A 365 8.38 4.59 9.22
CA LEU A 365 8.09 5.77 8.39
C LEU A 365 6.88 5.56 7.49
N SER A 366 6.83 4.42 6.78
CA SER A 366 5.74 4.10 5.85
C SER A 366 4.40 4.01 6.56
N LEU A 367 4.38 3.34 7.72
CA LEU A 367 3.20 3.19 8.55
C LEU A 367 2.76 4.53 9.14
N ALA A 368 3.68 5.29 9.73
CA ALA A 368 3.36 6.59 10.33
C ALA A 368 2.76 7.55 9.30
N TRP A 369 3.33 7.60 8.09
CA TRP A 369 2.85 8.49 7.03
C TRP A 369 1.48 8.04 6.49
N ARG A 370 1.30 6.75 6.19
CA ARG A 370 0.01 6.19 5.74
C ARG A 370 -1.07 6.29 6.80
N TRP A 371 -0.70 6.22 8.08
CA TRP A 371 -1.63 6.39 9.18
C TRP A 371 -2.26 7.77 9.19
N GLN A 372 -1.49 8.83 8.91
CA GLN A 372 -2.04 10.17 8.79
C GLN A 372 -3.08 10.24 7.67
N TRP A 373 -2.79 9.65 6.51
CA TRP A 373 -3.76 9.54 5.41
C TRP A 373 -5.01 8.74 5.79
N LEU A 374 -4.85 7.68 6.59
CA LEU A 374 -5.98 6.89 7.08
C LEU A 374 -6.88 7.72 7.98
N LEU A 375 -6.32 8.51 8.89
CA LEU A 375 -7.06 9.39 9.77
C LEU A 375 -7.83 10.45 8.97
N LEU A 376 -7.22 11.02 7.93
CA LEU A 376 -7.86 11.99 7.04
C LEU A 376 -9.02 11.38 6.24
N LYS A 377 -8.93 10.10 5.89
CA LYS A 377 -9.98 9.38 5.15
C LYS A 377 -10.86 8.51 6.02
N PHE A 378 -10.76 8.59 7.35
CA PHE A 378 -11.41 7.63 8.25
C PHE A 378 -12.92 7.58 8.03
N ASP A 379 -13.56 8.75 7.97
CA ASP A 379 -15.00 8.92 7.79
C ASP A 379 -15.46 9.06 6.33
N ALA A 380 -14.51 9.16 5.40
CA ALA A 380 -14.82 9.27 3.98
C ALA A 380 -15.50 7.99 3.46
N PRO A 381 -16.37 8.05 2.45
CA PRO A 381 -16.85 6.86 1.76
C PRO A 381 -15.67 6.10 1.10
N LEU A 382 -15.81 4.79 0.92
CA LEU A 382 -14.85 4.03 0.13
C LEU A 382 -14.85 4.54 -1.32
N ALA A 383 -13.69 4.51 -1.98
CA ALA A 383 -13.61 4.72 -3.41
C ALA A 383 -14.57 3.75 -4.14
N ALA A 384 -15.19 4.18 -5.24
CA ALA A 384 -16.24 3.41 -5.93
C ALA A 384 -15.83 1.95 -6.25
N ASP A 385 -14.61 1.75 -6.75
CA ASP A 385 -14.05 0.41 -6.99
C ASP A 385 -13.87 -0.38 -5.69
N SER A 386 -13.40 0.26 -4.61
CA SER A 386 -13.23 -0.40 -3.31
C SER A 386 -14.57 -0.80 -2.68
N ALA A 387 -15.58 0.07 -2.77
CA ALA A 387 -16.94 -0.24 -2.33
C ALA A 387 -17.48 -1.47 -3.09
N THR A 388 -17.21 -1.55 -4.39
CA THR A 388 -17.58 -2.69 -5.23
C THR A 388 -16.85 -3.96 -4.77
N TYR A 389 -15.53 -3.92 -4.54
CA TYR A 389 -14.78 -5.07 -4.00
C TYR A 389 -15.31 -5.52 -2.63
N PHE A 390 -15.68 -4.57 -1.78
CA PHE A 390 -16.20 -4.83 -0.44
C PHE A 390 -17.56 -5.54 -0.49
N VAL A 391 -18.49 -5.06 -1.34
CA VAL A 391 -19.80 -5.70 -1.55
C VAL A 391 -19.64 -7.09 -2.16
N MET A 392 -18.73 -7.25 -3.14
CA MET A 392 -18.40 -8.57 -3.70
C MET A 392 -17.87 -9.51 -2.62
N ALA A 393 -16.97 -9.04 -1.76
CA ALA A 393 -16.45 -9.84 -0.65
C ALA A 393 -17.56 -10.26 0.33
N GLN A 394 -18.51 -9.37 0.65
CA GLN A 394 -19.64 -9.71 1.53
C GLN A 394 -20.55 -10.78 0.93
N ASN A 395 -20.80 -10.70 -0.37
CA ASN A 395 -21.75 -11.56 -1.07
C ASN A 395 -21.12 -12.83 -1.66
N MET A 396 -19.80 -12.98 -1.55
CA MET A 396 -19.04 -14.08 -2.13
C MET A 396 -19.51 -15.45 -1.60
N ARG A 397 -20.19 -16.23 -2.44
CA ARG A 397 -20.67 -17.59 -2.07
C ARG A 397 -19.59 -18.65 -2.22
N TRP A 398 -18.67 -18.44 -3.15
CA TRP A 398 -17.53 -19.30 -3.44
C TRP A 398 -16.36 -18.42 -3.91
N PRO A 399 -15.10 -18.89 -3.87
CA PRO A 399 -13.96 -18.00 -4.05
C PRO A 399 -13.97 -17.17 -5.34
N TYR A 400 -14.45 -17.67 -6.47
CA TYR A 400 -14.42 -16.91 -7.72
C TYR A 400 -15.75 -16.23 -8.06
N ASP A 401 -16.62 -16.04 -7.06
CA ASP A 401 -17.86 -15.26 -7.15
C ASP A 401 -17.56 -13.75 -7.11
N THR A 402 -16.74 -13.28 -8.03
CA THR A 402 -16.13 -11.94 -8.00
C THR A 402 -16.58 -11.04 -9.14
N CYS A 403 -17.66 -11.42 -9.83
CA CYS A 403 -18.17 -10.76 -11.05
C CYS A 403 -17.02 -10.50 -12.05
N PRO A 404 -16.95 -9.42 -12.88
CA PRO A 404 -15.84 -9.23 -13.81
C PRO A 404 -14.59 -8.67 -13.09
N ARG A 405 -14.34 -8.98 -11.81
CA ARG A 405 -13.14 -8.52 -11.10
C ARG A 405 -12.29 -9.70 -10.70
N GLU A 406 -10.98 -9.51 -10.76
CA GLU A 406 -10.02 -10.53 -10.39
C GLU A 406 -10.05 -10.82 -8.88
N PRO A 407 -9.85 -12.08 -8.47
CA PRO A 407 -10.37 -12.52 -7.19
C PRO A 407 -9.47 -12.21 -5.98
N LEU A 408 -8.17 -11.97 -6.15
CA LEU A 408 -7.24 -11.91 -5.01
C LEU A 408 -7.61 -10.80 -4.02
N ILE A 409 -7.88 -9.58 -4.49
CA ILE A 409 -8.19 -8.47 -3.59
C ILE A 409 -9.49 -8.72 -2.83
N ILE A 410 -10.48 -9.36 -3.47
CA ILE A 410 -11.76 -9.71 -2.85
C ILE A 410 -11.56 -10.82 -1.81
N TRP A 411 -10.68 -11.80 -2.07
CA TRP A 411 -10.30 -12.81 -1.08
C TRP A 411 -9.64 -12.19 0.14
N LEU A 412 -8.72 -11.25 -0.08
CA LEU A 412 -8.01 -10.57 0.99
C LEU A 412 -8.97 -9.72 1.83
N ILE A 413 -9.88 -8.97 1.20
CA ILE A 413 -10.92 -8.21 1.91
C ILE A 413 -11.84 -9.14 2.70
N TRP A 414 -12.34 -10.21 2.08
CA TRP A 414 -13.20 -11.18 2.75
C TRP A 414 -12.52 -11.80 3.96
N LEU A 415 -11.28 -12.29 3.80
CA LEU A 415 -10.53 -12.92 4.88
C LEU A 415 -10.25 -11.91 5.99
N TRP A 416 -9.80 -10.70 5.63
CA TRP A 416 -9.47 -9.65 6.58
C TRP A 416 -10.68 -9.18 7.38
N CYS A 417 -11.79 -8.84 6.72
CA CYS A 417 -13.01 -8.39 7.37
C CYS A 417 -13.70 -9.49 8.19
N LYS A 418 -13.56 -10.76 7.76
CA LYS A 418 -14.03 -11.91 8.55
C LYS A 418 -13.23 -12.13 9.83
N LEU A 419 -11.92 -11.82 9.81
CA LEU A 419 -11.06 -11.93 10.99
C LEU A 419 -11.15 -10.70 11.90
N THR A 420 -11.39 -9.51 11.35
CA THR A 420 -11.48 -8.23 12.07
C THR A 420 -12.93 -7.80 12.26
N ALA A 421 -13.45 -6.96 11.36
CA ALA A 421 -14.84 -6.54 11.30
C ALA A 421 -15.22 -6.13 9.87
N TRP A 422 -16.51 -6.21 9.59
CA TRP A 422 -17.10 -5.67 8.36
C TRP A 422 -17.35 -4.17 8.53
N GLY A 423 -16.72 -3.36 7.68
CA GLY A 423 -16.94 -1.92 7.58
C GLY A 423 -15.90 -1.25 6.67
N PRO A 424 -16.10 0.02 6.27
CA PRO A 424 -15.20 0.76 5.38
C PRO A 424 -13.74 0.81 5.84
N LEU A 425 -13.51 0.83 7.15
CA LEU A 425 -12.17 0.84 7.72
C LEU A 425 -11.40 -0.46 7.46
N GLY A 426 -12.10 -1.59 7.30
CA GLY A 426 -11.51 -2.90 7.07
C GLY A 426 -10.63 -2.93 5.80
N PRO A 427 -11.20 -2.66 4.62
CA PRO A 427 -10.44 -2.56 3.36
C PRO A 427 -9.28 -1.55 3.42
N ARG A 428 -9.47 -0.39 4.05
CA ARG A 428 -8.42 0.63 4.18
C ARG A 428 -7.24 0.16 5.00
N MET A 429 -7.52 -0.49 6.14
CA MET A 429 -6.50 -1.08 6.99
C MET A 429 -5.75 -2.20 6.29
N LEU A 430 -6.47 -3.04 5.53
CA LEU A 430 -5.85 -4.09 4.72
C LEU A 430 -4.87 -3.50 3.71
N THR A 431 -5.27 -2.50 2.93
CA THR A 431 -4.39 -1.90 1.92
C THR A 431 -3.21 -1.17 2.53
N LEU A 432 -3.38 -0.55 3.70
CA LEU A 432 -2.30 0.08 4.45
C LEU A 432 -1.25 -0.96 4.88
N LEU A 433 -1.71 -2.13 5.33
CA LEU A 433 -0.83 -3.26 5.67
C LEU A 433 -0.13 -3.83 4.43
N LEU A 434 -0.85 -4.00 3.32
CA LEU A 434 -0.26 -4.45 2.06
C LEU A 434 0.81 -3.49 1.56
N SER A 435 0.58 -2.18 1.62
CA SER A 435 1.55 -1.14 1.26
C SER A 435 2.79 -1.13 2.19
N THR A 436 2.61 -1.52 3.45
CA THR A 436 3.72 -1.68 4.39
C THR A 436 4.56 -2.93 4.07
N LEU A 437 3.90 -4.05 3.73
CA LEU A 437 4.56 -5.25 3.24
C LEU A 437 5.28 -5.01 1.92
N GLU A 438 4.71 -4.16 1.06
CA GLU A 438 5.31 -3.72 -0.19
C GLU A 438 6.63 -2.99 0.07
N ALA A 439 6.71 -2.09 1.06
CA ALA A 439 7.95 -1.42 1.45
C ALA A 439 9.06 -2.43 1.83
N ILE A 440 8.69 -3.50 2.55
CA ILE A 440 9.62 -4.57 2.93
C ILE A 440 10.08 -5.35 1.70
N ALA A 441 9.15 -5.72 0.82
CA ALA A 441 9.44 -6.43 -0.41
C ALA A 441 10.34 -5.59 -1.34
N LEU A 442 10.06 -4.28 -1.46
CA LEU A 442 10.85 -3.32 -2.20
C LEU A 442 12.29 -3.26 -1.64
N PHE A 443 12.45 -3.11 -0.32
CA PHE A 443 13.76 -3.15 0.30
C PHE A 443 14.51 -4.46 0.00
N ALA A 444 13.82 -5.60 0.09
CA ALA A 444 14.41 -6.91 -0.18
C ALA A 444 14.87 -7.07 -1.64
N VAL A 445 14.11 -6.53 -2.60
CA VAL A 445 14.51 -6.46 -4.02
C VAL A 445 15.69 -5.51 -4.19
N CYS A 446 15.60 -4.27 -3.71
CA CYS A 446 16.65 -3.25 -3.81
C CYS A 446 17.98 -3.75 -3.25
N ARG A 447 17.95 -4.47 -2.13
CA ARG A 447 19.17 -4.99 -1.49
C ARG A 447 19.96 -5.96 -2.37
N ARG A 448 19.35 -6.51 -3.42
CA ARG A 448 20.04 -7.31 -4.45
C ARG A 448 20.83 -6.48 -5.44
N TYR A 449 20.39 -5.26 -5.72
CA TYR A 449 20.97 -4.40 -6.74
C TYR A 449 21.92 -3.36 -6.19
N MET A 450 21.70 -2.90 -4.96
CA MET A 450 22.40 -1.73 -4.42
C MET A 450 22.84 -1.94 -2.97
N ARG A 451 23.75 -1.06 -2.53
CA ARG A 451 24.22 -1.00 -1.14
C ARG A 451 23.13 -0.53 -0.19
N LEU A 452 23.28 -0.86 1.10
CA LEU A 452 22.28 -0.60 2.14
C LEU A 452 21.79 0.85 2.18
N ARG A 453 22.69 1.84 2.10
CA ARG A 453 22.29 3.26 2.15
C ARG A 453 21.33 3.65 1.01
N TRP A 454 21.52 3.12 -0.19
CA TRP A 454 20.66 3.42 -1.33
C TRP A 454 19.33 2.69 -1.19
N CYS A 455 19.31 1.51 -0.56
CA CYS A 455 18.06 0.86 -0.17
C CYS A 455 17.29 1.70 0.85
N VAL A 456 17.99 2.34 1.80
CA VAL A 456 17.37 3.27 2.77
C VAL A 456 16.83 4.50 2.06
N VAL A 457 17.59 5.12 1.15
CA VAL A 457 17.12 6.27 0.34
C VAL A 457 15.85 5.90 -0.44
N VAL A 458 15.84 4.76 -1.12
CA VAL A 458 14.66 4.26 -1.84
C VAL A 458 13.48 4.01 -0.91
N GLY A 459 13.71 3.37 0.24
CA GLY A 459 12.66 3.09 1.22
C GLY A 459 12.10 4.37 1.86
N VAL A 460 12.93 5.38 2.11
CA VAL A 460 12.49 6.69 2.60
C VAL A 460 11.68 7.43 1.53
N ALA A 461 12.13 7.43 0.28
CA ALA A 461 11.39 8.02 -0.84
C ALA A 461 10.03 7.33 -1.05
N TYR A 462 9.98 6.00 -0.92
CA TYR A 462 8.74 5.23 -0.95
C TYR A 462 7.81 5.56 0.22
N ALA A 463 8.38 5.67 1.44
CA ALA A 463 7.61 5.95 2.65
C ALA A 463 6.92 7.33 2.58
N PHE A 464 7.62 8.34 2.07
CA PHE A 464 7.14 9.73 1.98
C PHE A 464 6.45 10.08 0.66
N ASN A 465 6.30 9.13 -0.27
CA ASN A 465 5.56 9.40 -1.50
C ASN A 465 4.05 9.60 -1.16
N PRO A 466 3.49 10.81 -1.34
CA PRO A 466 2.13 11.15 -0.95
C PRO A 466 1.09 10.45 -1.83
N VAL A 467 1.44 10.15 -3.08
CA VAL A 467 0.59 9.41 -4.01
C VAL A 467 0.39 8.01 -3.45
N LEU A 468 1.47 7.25 -3.22
CA LEU A 468 1.44 5.92 -2.61
C LEU A 468 0.76 5.91 -1.23
N ALA A 469 1.00 6.92 -0.40
CA ALA A 469 0.38 7.01 0.90
C ALA A 469 -1.14 7.21 0.84
N SER A 470 -1.60 8.05 -0.10
CA SER A 470 -3.02 8.29 -0.36
C SER A 470 -3.73 7.04 -0.88
N SER A 471 -3.12 6.31 -1.82
CA SER A 471 -3.66 5.04 -2.35
C SER A 471 -3.72 3.93 -1.31
N ALA A 472 -2.71 3.87 -0.43
CA ALA A 472 -2.64 2.84 0.60
C ALA A 472 -3.85 2.81 1.54
N VAL A 473 -4.65 3.87 1.59
CA VAL A 473 -5.84 3.99 2.44
C VAL A 473 -7.16 4.05 1.67
N GLU A 474 -7.14 3.78 0.36
CA GLU A 474 -8.35 3.77 -0.48
C GLU A 474 -9.09 2.43 -0.45
N GLY A 475 -8.46 1.35 0.03
CA GLY A 475 -9.04 0.01 -0.03
C GLY A 475 -9.06 -0.59 -1.45
N LEU A 476 -8.21 -0.09 -2.35
CA LEU A 476 -8.10 -0.56 -3.73
C LEU A 476 -7.03 -1.67 -3.88
N ARG A 477 -6.87 -2.22 -5.09
CA ARG A 477 -5.94 -3.35 -5.37
C ARG A 477 -4.50 -2.91 -5.68
N GLU A 478 -4.25 -1.61 -5.73
CA GLU A 478 -3.07 -0.94 -6.24
C GLU A 478 -1.84 -1.17 -5.37
N GLU A 479 -2.01 -1.56 -4.10
CA GLU A 479 -0.89 -2.00 -3.23
C GLU A 479 -0.62 -3.51 -3.36
N ALA A 480 -1.66 -4.30 -3.69
CA ALA A 480 -1.52 -5.75 -3.82
C ALA A 480 -0.73 -6.14 -5.08
N LEU A 481 -0.95 -5.42 -6.18
CA LEU A 481 -0.28 -5.69 -7.45
C LEU A 481 1.26 -5.52 -7.39
N PRO A 482 1.82 -4.35 -7.01
CA PRO A 482 3.26 -4.18 -6.88
C PRO A 482 3.84 -5.11 -5.82
N LEU A 483 3.15 -5.35 -4.70
CA LEU A 483 3.60 -6.32 -3.69
C LEU A 483 3.78 -7.73 -4.29
N THR A 484 2.79 -8.25 -5.01
CA THR A 484 2.87 -9.59 -5.61
C THR A 484 3.96 -9.69 -6.68
N LEU A 485 4.15 -8.62 -7.47
CA LEU A 485 5.25 -8.51 -8.43
C LEU A 485 6.63 -8.41 -7.75
N LEU A 486 6.76 -7.71 -6.63
CA LEU A 486 8.01 -7.65 -5.85
C LEU A 486 8.32 -8.99 -5.18
N ILE A 487 7.31 -9.73 -4.71
CA ILE A 487 7.46 -11.11 -4.22
C ILE A 487 7.93 -12.03 -5.35
N PHE A 488 7.35 -11.89 -6.55
CA PHE A 488 7.78 -12.59 -7.76
C PHE A 488 9.26 -12.32 -8.06
N LEU A 489 9.68 -11.05 -8.11
CA LEU A 489 11.08 -10.66 -8.34
C LEU A 489 12.01 -11.16 -7.23
N CYS A 490 11.62 -11.06 -5.96
CA CYS A 490 12.39 -11.57 -4.82
C CYS A 490 12.73 -13.05 -4.98
N GLY A 491 11.76 -13.85 -5.44
CA GLY A 491 11.94 -15.26 -5.72
C GLY A 491 12.79 -15.52 -6.97
N LEU A 492 12.51 -14.79 -8.06
CA LEU A 492 13.20 -14.90 -9.35
C LEU A 492 14.70 -14.63 -9.24
N LEU A 493 15.09 -13.68 -8.38
CA LEU A 493 16.48 -13.33 -8.09
C LEU A 493 17.19 -14.32 -7.14
N ARG A 494 16.48 -15.35 -6.64
CA ARG A 494 16.97 -16.35 -5.67
C ARG A 494 17.04 -17.78 -6.23
N THR A 495 16.79 -17.98 -7.51
CA THR A 495 16.74 -19.33 -8.11
C THR A 495 18.15 -19.92 -8.29
N ARG A 496 18.66 -20.61 -7.26
CA ARG A 496 19.76 -21.60 -7.36
C ARG A 496 19.33 -22.85 -6.60
N GLU A 497 19.10 -24.01 -7.19
CA GLU A 497 18.34 -25.11 -6.54
C GLU A 497 18.98 -25.82 -5.30
N ASN A 498 20.00 -25.24 -4.65
CA ASN A 498 20.87 -25.97 -3.73
C ASN A 498 20.62 -25.70 -2.23
N SER A 499 19.92 -24.63 -1.85
CA SER A 499 19.66 -24.31 -0.43
C SER A 499 18.17 -24.20 -0.06
N VAL A 500 17.86 -24.30 1.23
CA VAL A 500 16.51 -24.04 1.78
C VAL A 500 16.00 -22.65 1.36
N ARG A 501 16.89 -21.65 1.32
CA ARG A 501 16.54 -20.28 0.94
C ARG A 501 16.12 -20.19 -0.51
N ASP A 502 16.72 -21.01 -1.36
CA ASP A 502 16.40 -21.01 -2.78
C ASP A 502 15.09 -21.75 -3.04
N ARG A 503 14.78 -22.81 -2.26
CA ARG A 503 13.44 -23.43 -2.28
C ARG A 503 12.35 -22.45 -1.86
N LEU A 504 12.59 -21.68 -0.80
CA LEU A 504 11.68 -20.60 -0.42
C LEU A 504 11.58 -19.51 -1.50
N GLY A 505 12.69 -19.18 -2.16
CA GLY A 505 12.71 -18.27 -3.30
C GLY A 505 11.87 -18.78 -4.47
N LEU A 506 11.95 -20.05 -4.81
CA LEU A 506 11.12 -20.68 -5.85
C LEU A 506 9.63 -20.61 -5.50
N TRP A 507 9.26 -20.87 -4.24
CA TRP A 507 7.87 -20.72 -3.81
C TRP A 507 7.39 -19.26 -3.84
N ALA A 508 8.21 -18.32 -3.38
CA ALA A 508 7.90 -16.89 -3.48
C ALA A 508 7.70 -16.47 -4.94
N MET A 509 8.55 -16.92 -5.86
CA MET A 509 8.39 -16.68 -7.29
C MET A 509 7.06 -17.22 -7.81
N ARG A 510 6.73 -18.49 -7.53
CA ARG A 510 5.48 -19.12 -7.99
C ARG A 510 4.25 -18.39 -7.45
N LEU A 511 4.23 -18.12 -6.14
CA LEU A 511 3.11 -17.42 -5.50
C LEU A 511 2.98 -15.99 -6.00
N GLY A 512 4.08 -15.26 -6.13
CA GLY A 512 4.07 -13.91 -6.69
C GLY A 512 3.56 -13.87 -8.13
N LEU A 513 3.98 -14.84 -8.97
CA LEU A 513 3.47 -14.98 -10.33
C LEU A 513 1.95 -15.21 -10.32
N ILE A 514 1.48 -16.25 -9.62
CA ILE A 514 0.05 -16.59 -9.53
C ILE A 514 -0.77 -15.41 -9.02
N PHE A 515 -0.38 -14.84 -7.87
CA PHE A 515 -1.10 -13.76 -7.22
C PHE A 515 -1.10 -12.46 -8.03
N SER A 516 -0.05 -12.18 -8.82
CA SER A 516 -0.05 -10.99 -9.69
C SER A 516 -1.21 -11.01 -10.69
N GLY A 517 -1.45 -12.14 -11.36
CA GLY A 517 -2.56 -12.27 -12.30
C GLY A 517 -3.93 -12.41 -11.65
N LEU A 518 -4.01 -13.01 -10.45
CA LEU A 518 -5.25 -13.00 -9.66
C LEU A 518 -5.57 -11.62 -9.05
N THR A 519 -4.61 -10.69 -9.03
CA THR A 519 -4.85 -9.28 -8.67
C THR A 519 -5.30 -8.49 -9.89
N ARG A 520 -4.63 -8.71 -11.01
CA ARG A 520 -4.90 -8.06 -12.29
C ARG A 520 -4.40 -8.94 -13.42
N LEU A 521 -5.29 -9.40 -14.29
CA LEU A 521 -4.92 -10.35 -15.36
C LEU A 521 -3.86 -9.78 -16.31
N THR A 522 -3.86 -8.46 -16.52
CA THR A 522 -2.84 -7.78 -17.33
C THR A 522 -1.43 -7.92 -16.77
N ALA A 523 -1.24 -8.26 -15.49
CA ALA A 523 0.08 -8.52 -14.93
C ALA A 523 0.79 -9.69 -15.62
N TYR A 524 0.04 -10.66 -16.16
CA TYR A 524 0.61 -11.79 -16.89
C TYR A 524 1.29 -11.40 -18.20
N SER A 525 0.94 -10.27 -18.81
CA SER A 525 1.67 -9.77 -20.00
C SER A 525 3.12 -9.42 -19.67
N ALA A 526 3.43 -9.10 -18.41
CA ALA A 526 4.77 -8.81 -17.94
C ALA A 526 5.42 -10.02 -17.25
N SER A 527 4.73 -10.63 -16.28
CA SER A 527 5.34 -11.61 -15.38
C SER A 527 5.57 -12.98 -16.04
N VAL A 528 4.69 -13.42 -16.95
CA VAL A 528 4.84 -14.72 -17.64
C VAL A 528 6.00 -14.69 -18.65
N PRO A 529 6.15 -13.70 -19.56
CA PRO A 529 7.29 -13.64 -20.46
C PRO A 529 8.63 -13.55 -19.71
N ILE A 530 8.70 -12.74 -18.64
CA ILE A 530 9.91 -12.65 -17.80
C ILE A 530 10.24 -13.99 -17.14
N TYR A 531 9.21 -14.69 -16.65
CA TYR A 531 9.37 -16.03 -16.06
C TYR A 531 9.91 -17.04 -17.09
N LEU A 532 9.30 -17.11 -18.27
CA LEU A 532 9.69 -18.04 -19.33
C LEU A 532 11.08 -17.71 -19.87
N TRP A 533 11.38 -16.43 -20.11
CA TRP A 533 12.71 -15.97 -20.49
C TRP A 533 13.75 -16.45 -19.49
N GLN A 534 13.52 -16.23 -18.20
CA GLN A 534 14.44 -16.65 -17.14
C GLN A 534 14.57 -18.17 -17.03
N ALA A 535 13.47 -18.90 -17.23
CA ALA A 535 13.50 -20.36 -17.25
C ALA A 535 14.36 -20.90 -18.40
N LEU A 536 14.27 -20.28 -19.59
CA LEU A 536 15.06 -20.62 -20.76
C LEU A 536 16.53 -20.25 -20.56
N GLU A 537 16.80 -19.00 -20.15
CA GLU A 537 18.15 -18.47 -19.99
C GLU A 537 18.95 -19.23 -18.92
N LYS A 538 18.31 -19.55 -17.79
CA LYS A 538 18.92 -20.31 -16.70
C LYS A 538 18.79 -21.83 -16.85
N ARG A 539 18.19 -22.31 -17.96
CA ARG A 539 17.96 -23.73 -18.25
C ARG A 539 17.33 -24.49 -17.07
N TRP A 540 16.27 -23.93 -16.52
CA TRP A 540 15.55 -24.56 -15.41
C TRP A 540 15.01 -25.93 -15.80
N ASN A 541 14.86 -26.80 -14.81
CA ASN A 541 14.24 -28.10 -15.01
C ASN A 541 12.80 -27.92 -15.54
N TRP A 542 12.52 -28.47 -16.72
CA TRP A 542 11.21 -28.37 -17.37
C TRP A 542 10.06 -28.84 -16.46
N ARG A 543 10.30 -29.81 -15.56
CA ARG A 543 9.29 -30.25 -14.59
C ARG A 543 8.88 -29.14 -13.63
N SER A 544 9.83 -28.30 -13.21
CA SER A 544 9.57 -27.13 -12.36
C SER A 544 8.79 -26.05 -13.11
N VAL A 545 9.09 -25.89 -14.42
CA VAL A 545 8.38 -24.97 -15.31
C VAL A 545 6.94 -25.42 -15.50
N VAL A 546 6.73 -26.68 -15.90
CA VAL A 546 5.40 -27.27 -16.08
C VAL A 546 4.61 -27.23 -14.79
N LEU A 547 5.20 -27.54 -13.63
CA LEU A 547 4.51 -27.42 -12.34
C LEU A 547 4.06 -25.98 -12.07
N THR A 548 4.89 -24.99 -12.37
CA THR A 548 4.55 -23.58 -12.14
C THR A 548 3.40 -23.14 -13.05
N LEU A 549 3.45 -23.51 -14.34
CA LEU A 549 2.38 -23.22 -15.30
C LEU A 549 1.09 -23.96 -14.96
N PHE A 550 1.19 -25.21 -14.51
CA PHE A 550 0.05 -25.99 -14.04
C PHE A 550 -0.61 -25.33 -12.83
N LEU A 551 0.17 -24.90 -11.82
CA LEU A 551 -0.36 -24.18 -10.67
C LEU A 551 -1.00 -22.85 -11.08
N LEU A 552 -0.37 -22.10 -11.99
CA LEU A 552 -0.95 -20.87 -12.54
C LEU A 552 -2.34 -21.15 -13.13
N LEU A 553 -2.45 -22.12 -14.03
CA LEU A 553 -3.73 -22.51 -14.63
C LEU A 553 -4.73 -23.04 -13.61
N LEU A 554 -4.30 -23.83 -12.64
CA LEU A 554 -5.16 -24.38 -11.58
C LEU A 554 -5.86 -23.27 -10.78
N PHE A 555 -5.17 -22.16 -10.52
CA PHE A 555 -5.73 -21.03 -9.79
C PHE A 555 -6.44 -20.00 -10.68
N THR A 556 -6.07 -19.86 -11.96
CA THR A 556 -6.69 -18.86 -12.85
C THR A 556 -7.86 -19.39 -13.66
N ALA A 557 -7.86 -20.68 -14.03
CA ALA A 557 -8.91 -21.29 -14.84
C ALA A 557 -10.30 -21.20 -14.19
N PRO A 558 -10.47 -21.40 -12.86
CA PRO A 558 -11.78 -21.22 -12.23
C PRO A 558 -12.30 -19.78 -12.34
N HIS A 559 -11.42 -18.78 -12.37
CA HIS A 559 -11.82 -17.38 -12.60
C HIS A 559 -12.35 -17.18 -14.03
N PHE A 560 -11.66 -17.70 -15.04
CA PHE A 560 -12.14 -17.63 -16.42
C PHE A 560 -13.47 -18.35 -16.61
N TRP A 561 -13.65 -19.49 -15.94
CA TRP A 561 -14.93 -20.20 -15.93
C TRP A 561 -16.04 -19.38 -15.27
N ALA A 562 -15.76 -18.76 -14.11
CA ALA A 562 -16.72 -17.88 -13.44
C ALA A 562 -17.17 -16.72 -14.35
N ASN A 563 -16.21 -16.05 -14.98
CA ASN A 563 -16.49 -14.96 -15.92
C ASN A 563 -17.34 -15.41 -17.10
N TYR A 564 -17.02 -16.59 -17.66
CA TYR A 564 -17.78 -17.16 -18.76
C TYR A 564 -19.22 -17.49 -18.35
N GLN A 565 -19.43 -18.03 -17.15
CA GLN A 565 -20.78 -18.31 -16.65
C GLN A 565 -21.58 -17.02 -16.39
N ALA A 566 -20.94 -15.98 -15.85
CA ALA A 566 -21.62 -14.73 -15.52
C ALA A 566 -21.94 -13.85 -16.74
N SER A 567 -21.07 -13.85 -17.75
CA SER A 567 -21.13 -12.86 -18.83
C SER A 567 -21.04 -13.46 -20.23
N GLY A 568 -20.80 -14.76 -20.37
CA GLY A 568 -20.50 -15.41 -21.65
C GLY A 568 -19.12 -15.04 -22.23
N ASP A 569 -18.27 -14.33 -21.48
CA ASP A 569 -16.90 -13.96 -21.86
C ASP A 569 -15.92 -14.42 -20.78
N PRO A 570 -14.98 -15.36 -21.07
CA PRO A 570 -14.00 -15.80 -20.07
C PRO A 570 -13.05 -14.67 -19.65
N MET A 571 -12.84 -13.67 -20.49
CA MET A 571 -11.94 -12.53 -20.27
C MET A 571 -12.69 -11.26 -19.85
N ALA A 572 -13.92 -11.41 -19.34
CA ALA A 572 -14.77 -10.29 -18.94
C ALA A 572 -14.04 -9.25 -18.06
N SER A 573 -13.20 -9.70 -17.12
CA SER A 573 -12.46 -8.81 -16.22
C SER A 573 -11.47 -7.87 -16.92
N THR A 574 -10.98 -8.26 -18.10
CA THR A 574 -10.12 -7.39 -18.93
C THR A 574 -10.94 -6.65 -19.97
N ASN A 575 -11.89 -7.33 -20.62
CA ASN A 575 -12.68 -6.77 -21.72
C ASN A 575 -13.68 -5.70 -21.29
N ILE A 576 -14.11 -5.68 -20.03
CA ILE A 576 -14.95 -4.60 -19.50
C ILE A 576 -14.29 -3.22 -19.64
N HIS A 577 -12.95 -3.17 -19.53
CA HIS A 577 -12.21 -1.92 -19.74
C HIS A 577 -12.20 -1.50 -21.21
N ALA A 578 -12.17 -2.46 -22.14
CA ALA A 578 -12.25 -2.17 -23.58
C ALA A 578 -13.62 -1.58 -23.95
N ALA A 579 -14.71 -2.07 -23.34
CA ALA A 579 -16.04 -1.49 -23.51
C ALA A 579 -16.10 -0.04 -22.99
N PHE A 580 -15.56 0.21 -21.79
CA PHE A 580 -15.47 1.55 -21.22
C PHE A 580 -14.71 2.52 -22.14
N TYR A 581 -13.49 2.15 -22.58
CA TYR A 581 -12.67 3.04 -23.41
C TYR A 581 -13.28 3.27 -24.79
N ARG A 582 -13.87 2.24 -25.41
CA ARG A 582 -14.64 2.41 -26.65
C ARG A 582 -15.75 3.44 -26.46
N ASN A 583 -16.55 3.32 -25.41
CA ASN A 583 -17.68 4.21 -25.23
C ASN A 583 -17.23 5.63 -24.88
N LEU A 584 -16.20 5.78 -24.05
CA LEU A 584 -15.61 7.07 -23.71
C LEU A 584 -15.09 7.81 -24.96
N GLU A 585 -14.53 7.10 -25.93
CA GLU A 585 -13.94 7.68 -27.14
C GLU A 585 -14.94 7.86 -28.29
N PHE A 586 -15.88 6.93 -28.45
CA PHE A 586 -16.73 6.84 -29.64
C PHE A 586 -18.23 7.08 -29.39
N ALA A 587 -18.68 7.35 -28.16
CA ALA A 587 -20.10 7.62 -27.90
C ALA A 587 -20.63 8.81 -28.72
N GLY A 588 -21.79 8.61 -29.35
CA GLY A 588 -22.42 9.56 -30.27
C GLY A 588 -21.96 9.44 -31.73
N GLN A 589 -21.04 8.53 -32.06
CA GLN A 589 -20.63 8.26 -33.44
C GLN A 589 -21.46 7.13 -34.08
N PRO A 590 -21.65 7.12 -35.42
CA PRO A 590 -22.37 6.04 -36.11
C PRO A 590 -21.80 4.66 -35.79
N GLY A 591 -22.66 3.73 -35.36
CA GLY A 591 -22.27 2.36 -34.99
C GLY A 591 -21.86 2.16 -33.53
N PHE A 592 -21.88 3.22 -32.72
CA PHE A 592 -21.64 3.19 -31.27
C PHE A 592 -22.89 3.64 -30.50
N ILE A 593 -22.86 3.49 -29.17
CA ILE A 593 -23.95 3.92 -28.30
C ILE A 593 -24.11 5.45 -28.32
N SER A 594 -25.30 5.96 -27.97
CA SER A 594 -25.52 7.40 -27.82
C SER A 594 -24.78 7.96 -26.60
N ARG A 595 -24.61 9.28 -26.53
CA ARG A 595 -24.03 9.95 -25.34
C ARG A 595 -24.91 9.78 -24.10
N GLU A 596 -26.22 9.88 -24.26
CA GLU A 596 -27.18 9.61 -23.17
C GLU A 596 -27.05 8.18 -22.64
N GLU A 597 -26.89 7.19 -23.53
CA GLU A 597 -26.69 5.80 -23.11
C GLU A 597 -25.35 5.62 -22.36
N PHE A 598 -24.29 6.31 -22.79
CA PHE A 598 -23.00 6.32 -22.10
C PHE A 598 -23.10 6.95 -20.70
N GLU A 599 -23.80 8.07 -20.56
CA GLU A 599 -24.01 8.76 -19.27
C GLU A 599 -24.80 7.88 -18.29
N ARG A 600 -25.80 7.14 -18.79
CA ARG A 600 -26.55 6.16 -17.99
C ARG A 600 -25.70 4.94 -17.63
N ASN A 601 -24.90 4.44 -18.57
CA ASN A 601 -24.04 3.28 -18.37
C ASN A 601 -22.80 3.31 -19.27
N ALA A 602 -21.66 3.68 -18.68
CA ALA A 602 -20.39 3.76 -19.38
C ALA A 602 -19.89 2.42 -19.97
N PHE A 603 -20.48 1.28 -19.56
CA PHE A 603 -20.14 -0.06 -20.02
C PHE A 603 -21.17 -0.66 -20.99
N ALA A 604 -22.15 0.12 -21.46
CA ALA A 604 -23.20 -0.33 -22.38
C ALA A 604 -22.68 -0.72 -23.78
N GLY A 605 -23.56 -1.25 -24.62
CA GLY A 605 -23.28 -1.65 -26.00
C GLY A 605 -22.78 -3.08 -26.19
N GLY A 606 -22.47 -3.43 -27.44
CA GLY A 606 -22.03 -4.78 -27.82
C GLY A 606 -20.72 -5.21 -27.15
N ARG A 607 -20.47 -6.52 -27.08
CA ARG A 607 -19.19 -7.04 -26.54
C ARG A 607 -18.02 -6.60 -27.42
N ILE A 608 -16.91 -6.25 -26.78
CA ILE A 608 -15.65 -5.94 -27.45
C ILE A 608 -14.50 -6.51 -26.65
N THR A 609 -13.57 -7.16 -27.32
CA THR A 609 -12.33 -7.62 -26.67
C THR A 609 -11.29 -6.50 -26.63
N THR A 610 -10.35 -6.61 -25.69
CA THR A 610 -9.22 -5.68 -25.61
C THR A 610 -8.40 -5.64 -26.91
N PHE A 611 -8.27 -6.79 -27.58
CA PHE A 611 -7.61 -6.88 -28.88
C PHE A 611 -8.38 -6.11 -29.96
N GLU A 612 -9.71 -6.25 -30.00
CA GLU A 612 -10.54 -5.56 -30.98
C GLU A 612 -10.53 -4.05 -30.76
N TYR A 613 -10.56 -3.59 -29.51
CA TYR A 613 -10.38 -2.17 -29.20
C TYR A 613 -9.07 -1.65 -29.80
N PHE A 614 -7.93 -2.25 -29.44
CA PHE A 614 -6.62 -1.74 -29.89
C PHE A 614 -6.34 -1.91 -31.39
N PHE A 615 -6.84 -2.95 -32.05
CA PHE A 615 -6.42 -3.28 -33.42
C PHE A 615 -7.53 -3.26 -34.48
N LYS A 616 -8.81 -3.21 -34.08
CA LYS A 616 -9.93 -3.00 -35.02
C LYS A 616 -10.46 -1.57 -34.99
N LEU A 617 -10.44 -0.90 -33.84
CA LEU A 617 -10.90 0.49 -33.73
C LEU A 617 -9.77 1.52 -33.91
N HIS A 618 -8.51 1.08 -33.83
CA HIS A 618 -7.34 1.93 -34.07
C HIS A 618 -6.41 1.30 -35.11
N SER A 619 -5.71 2.16 -35.85
CA SER A 619 -4.67 1.68 -36.75
C SER A 619 -3.44 1.20 -35.97
N VAL A 620 -2.69 0.24 -36.51
CA VAL A 620 -1.43 -0.23 -35.88
C VAL A 620 -0.43 0.92 -35.69
N SER A 621 -0.41 1.86 -36.63
CA SER A 621 0.45 3.06 -36.55
C SER A 621 0.06 3.92 -35.36
N GLU A 622 -1.22 4.23 -35.22
CA GLU A 622 -1.76 5.02 -34.11
C GLU A 622 -1.54 4.33 -32.76
N PHE A 623 -1.80 3.03 -32.68
CA PHE A 623 -1.53 2.24 -31.48
C PHE A 623 -0.06 2.32 -31.08
N THR A 624 0.86 2.13 -32.05
CA THR A 624 2.30 2.13 -31.79
C THR A 624 2.80 3.52 -31.40
N SER A 625 2.42 4.57 -32.13
CA SER A 625 2.82 5.94 -31.81
C SER A 625 2.23 6.39 -30.47
N GLY A 626 0.96 6.12 -30.20
CA GLY A 626 0.31 6.43 -28.94
C GLY A 626 0.96 5.68 -27.77
N THR A 627 1.28 4.39 -27.95
CA THR A 627 2.00 3.61 -26.94
C THR A 627 3.36 4.22 -26.62
N LEU A 628 4.15 4.61 -27.63
CA LEU A 628 5.47 5.22 -27.42
C LEU A 628 5.39 6.59 -26.75
N VAL A 629 4.46 7.45 -27.19
CA VAL A 629 4.25 8.78 -26.61
C VAL A 629 3.79 8.68 -25.16
N GLY A 630 2.82 7.81 -24.88
CA GLY A 630 2.36 7.62 -23.50
C GLY A 630 3.41 6.92 -22.64
N ALA A 631 4.11 5.90 -23.13
CA ALA A 631 5.21 5.29 -22.38
C ALA A 631 6.31 6.31 -22.07
N TRP A 632 6.61 7.23 -22.99
CA TRP A 632 7.51 8.35 -22.74
C TRP A 632 6.95 9.25 -21.63
N SER A 633 5.67 9.65 -21.70
CA SER A 633 5.04 10.46 -20.65
C SER A 633 5.15 9.82 -19.27
N LEU A 634 4.95 8.50 -19.21
CA LEU A 634 4.92 7.72 -17.97
C LEU A 634 6.26 7.40 -17.37
N LEU A 635 7.28 7.22 -18.20
CA LEU A 635 8.62 6.84 -17.73
C LEU A 635 9.52 8.07 -17.57
N VAL A 636 9.23 9.15 -18.29
CA VAL A 636 10.15 10.28 -18.49
C VAL A 636 9.46 11.64 -18.42
N GLY A 637 8.27 11.74 -18.98
CA GLY A 637 7.61 13.02 -19.28
C GLY A 637 6.88 13.63 -18.09
N GLU A 638 5.83 14.37 -18.42
CA GLU A 638 5.05 15.14 -17.45
C GLU A 638 4.38 14.24 -16.42
N ASP A 639 3.74 13.14 -16.82
CA ASP A 639 3.08 12.22 -15.88
C ASP A 639 4.08 11.61 -14.90
N ALA A 640 5.25 11.15 -15.39
CA ALA A 640 6.32 10.68 -14.51
C ALA A 640 6.73 11.77 -13.52
N ARG A 641 6.89 13.00 -14.00
CA ARG A 641 7.26 14.15 -13.16
C ARG A 641 6.20 14.45 -12.11
N GLU A 642 4.92 14.41 -12.45
CA GLU A 642 3.84 14.72 -11.52
C GLU A 642 3.61 13.62 -10.49
N GLN A 643 3.82 12.36 -10.86
CA GLN A 643 3.52 11.22 -10.00
C GLN A 643 4.70 10.71 -9.19
N LEU A 644 5.88 10.62 -9.82
CA LEU A 644 7.06 10.05 -9.19
C LEU A 644 7.70 11.02 -8.20
N LEU A 645 7.55 12.31 -8.48
CA LEU A 645 8.45 13.30 -7.93
C LEU A 645 7.87 14.19 -6.87
N ARG A 646 6.55 14.19 -6.65
CA ARG A 646 5.97 15.02 -5.59
C ARG A 646 6.31 14.40 -4.25
N LEU A 647 7.44 14.78 -3.66
CA LEU A 647 7.83 14.42 -2.29
C LEU A 647 7.48 15.57 -1.35
N ASP A 648 6.33 16.21 -1.59
CA ASP A 648 5.87 17.21 -0.66
C ASP A 648 5.22 16.55 0.55
N TRP A 649 5.67 16.98 1.72
CA TRP A 649 5.38 16.39 3.02
C TRP A 649 4.12 16.97 3.65
N ARG A 650 3.39 17.83 2.94
CA ARG A 650 2.11 18.38 3.39
C ARG A 650 1.01 17.77 2.56
N ALA A 651 0.17 16.94 3.17
CA ALA A 651 -1.16 16.71 2.64
C ALA A 651 -1.83 18.09 2.58
N GLN A 652 -2.08 18.60 1.38
CA GLN A 652 -2.84 19.83 1.25
C GLN A 652 -4.29 19.46 1.48
N LEU A 653 -4.95 20.22 2.33
CA LEU A 653 -6.39 20.15 2.40
C LEU A 653 -6.92 21.09 1.32
N ASP A 654 -7.83 20.63 0.47
CA ASP A 654 -8.65 21.57 -0.30
C ASP A 654 -9.55 22.38 0.64
N ASP A 655 -10.31 23.31 0.08
CA ASP A 655 -11.27 24.15 0.82
C ASP A 655 -12.34 23.31 1.58
N PHE A 656 -12.39 22.00 1.35
CA PHE A 656 -13.31 21.02 1.95
C PHE A 656 -12.66 20.11 2.97
N ALA A 657 -11.44 20.42 3.41
CA ALA A 657 -10.67 19.56 4.30
C ALA A 657 -10.40 18.14 3.73
N ASN A 658 -10.43 17.96 2.41
CA ASN A 658 -10.01 16.71 1.78
C ASN A 658 -8.53 16.76 1.46
N PRO A 659 -7.80 15.66 1.68
CA PRO A 659 -6.39 15.62 1.35
C PRO A 659 -6.21 15.52 -0.17
N VAL A 660 -5.79 16.62 -0.77
CA VAL A 660 -5.41 16.74 -2.18
C VAL A 660 -3.90 16.59 -2.32
N LEU A 661 -3.50 16.02 -3.46
CA LEU A 661 -2.09 15.95 -3.80
C LEU A 661 -1.55 17.38 -4.01
N PRO A 662 -0.40 17.72 -3.42
CA PRO A 662 0.15 19.06 -3.49
C PRO A 662 0.28 19.51 -4.95
N THR A 663 -0.28 20.67 -5.28
CA THR A 663 -0.20 21.29 -6.61
C THR A 663 0.92 22.33 -6.59
N GLY A 664 1.94 22.14 -7.42
CA GLY A 664 3.08 23.06 -7.48
C GLY A 664 4.21 22.54 -8.37
N PRO A 665 5.11 23.43 -8.83
CA PRO A 665 6.26 23.01 -9.62
C PRO A 665 7.20 22.16 -8.77
N PRO A 666 7.81 21.10 -9.33
CA PRO A 666 8.71 20.26 -8.56
C PRO A 666 9.95 20.99 -8.07
N ARG A 667 10.38 20.58 -6.88
CA ARG A 667 11.53 21.14 -6.17
C ARG A 667 12.84 20.64 -6.77
N TRP A 668 13.95 21.33 -6.50
CA TRP A 668 15.26 20.98 -7.08
C TRP A 668 15.73 19.54 -6.76
N PHE A 669 15.40 19.00 -5.58
CA PHE A 669 15.81 17.65 -5.18
C PHE A 669 14.97 16.56 -5.88
N GLU A 670 13.79 16.92 -6.36
CA GLU A 670 12.91 16.05 -7.13
C GLU A 670 13.51 15.83 -8.53
N TRP A 671 14.12 16.87 -9.12
CA TRP A 671 14.94 16.75 -10.32
C TRP A 671 16.15 15.84 -10.14
N LEU A 672 16.77 15.83 -8.95
CA LEU A 672 17.84 14.89 -8.65
C LEU A 672 17.35 13.44 -8.74
N LEU A 673 16.15 13.12 -8.26
CA LEU A 673 15.58 11.77 -8.38
C LEU A 673 15.36 11.36 -9.84
N ILE A 674 14.94 12.28 -10.72
CA ILE A 674 14.84 12.01 -12.16
C ILE A 674 16.23 11.67 -12.74
N VAL A 675 17.25 12.47 -12.41
CA VAL A 675 18.61 12.24 -12.91
C VAL A 675 19.12 10.88 -12.43
N LEU A 676 18.90 10.55 -11.15
CA LEU A 676 19.25 9.25 -10.60
C LEU A 676 18.45 8.11 -11.25
N TYR A 677 17.16 8.31 -11.52
CA TYR A 677 16.33 7.35 -12.25
C TYR A 677 16.93 7.05 -13.63
N TRP A 678 17.30 8.07 -14.39
CA TRP A 678 17.93 7.90 -15.70
C TRP A 678 19.28 7.19 -15.66
N LEU A 679 20.16 7.61 -14.74
CA LEU A 679 21.45 6.94 -14.53
C LEU A 679 21.24 5.48 -14.13
N GLY A 680 20.23 5.24 -13.30
CA GLY A 680 19.83 3.92 -12.85
C GLY A 680 19.27 3.06 -13.97
N PHE A 681 18.45 3.64 -14.85
CA PHE A 681 17.90 2.96 -16.01
C PHE A 681 19.02 2.47 -16.91
N VAL A 682 19.96 3.35 -17.27
CA VAL A 682 21.14 3.02 -18.08
C VAL A 682 22.02 1.97 -17.36
N ALA A 683 22.20 2.08 -16.05
CA ALA A 683 22.97 1.10 -15.28
C ALA A 683 22.26 -0.26 -15.23
N CYS A 684 20.94 -0.30 -15.05
CA CYS A 684 20.14 -1.51 -15.03
C CYS A 684 20.22 -2.27 -16.35
N LEU A 685 20.20 -1.57 -17.50
CA LEU A 685 20.35 -2.17 -18.82
C LEU A 685 21.68 -2.92 -19.01
N ARG A 686 22.72 -2.58 -18.25
CA ARG A 686 24.04 -3.23 -18.32
C ARG A 686 24.14 -4.52 -17.53
N SER A 687 23.15 -4.84 -16.71
CA SER A 687 23.15 -6.05 -15.87
C SER A 687 21.92 -6.89 -16.16
N GLN A 688 22.10 -8.21 -16.32
CA GLN A 688 20.99 -9.14 -16.56
C GLN A 688 19.90 -9.04 -15.47
N GLN A 689 20.29 -8.83 -14.21
CA GLN A 689 19.32 -8.66 -13.13
C GLN A 689 18.57 -7.32 -13.29
N GLY A 690 19.27 -6.22 -13.59
CA GLY A 690 18.65 -4.90 -13.75
C GLY A 690 17.70 -4.82 -14.95
N GLN A 691 17.98 -5.58 -16.01
CA GLN A 691 17.09 -5.75 -17.16
C GLN A 691 15.73 -6.32 -16.76
N LEU A 692 15.63 -7.15 -15.70
CA LEU A 692 14.33 -7.64 -15.21
C LEU A 692 13.49 -6.52 -14.60
N LEU A 693 14.12 -5.58 -13.88
CA LEU A 693 13.45 -4.45 -13.27
C LEU A 693 12.91 -3.50 -14.36
N VAL A 694 13.73 -3.23 -15.37
CA VAL A 694 13.36 -2.41 -16.53
C VAL A 694 12.27 -3.11 -17.36
N GLY A 695 12.44 -4.40 -17.65
CA GLY A 695 11.47 -5.17 -18.41
C GLY A 695 10.12 -5.22 -17.72
N LEU A 696 10.08 -5.45 -16.41
CA LEU A 696 8.82 -5.47 -15.66
C LEU A 696 8.13 -4.11 -15.69
N LEU A 697 8.87 -3.02 -15.47
CA LEU A 697 8.32 -1.67 -15.55
C LEU A 697 7.78 -1.37 -16.95
N PHE A 698 8.54 -1.72 -18.00
CA PHE A 698 8.14 -1.50 -19.38
C PHE A 698 6.88 -2.28 -19.74
N PHE A 699 6.82 -3.58 -19.49
CA PHE A 699 5.64 -4.39 -19.82
C PHE A 699 4.40 -4.04 -18.98
N LEU A 700 4.60 -3.51 -17.76
CA LEU A 700 3.50 -3.03 -16.93
C LEU A 700 2.91 -1.71 -17.47
N GLN A 701 3.75 -0.81 -17.98
CA GLN A 701 3.35 0.54 -18.41
C GLN A 701 3.03 0.65 -19.91
N ALA A 702 3.67 -0.16 -20.77
CA ALA A 702 3.49 -0.08 -22.21
C ALA A 702 2.02 -0.24 -22.65
N PRO A 703 1.24 -1.22 -22.13
CA PRO A 703 -0.18 -1.34 -22.50
C PRO A 703 -1.03 -0.13 -22.06
N LEU A 704 -0.56 0.62 -21.07
CA LEU A 704 -1.23 1.83 -20.58
C LEU A 704 -0.81 3.08 -21.37
N GLY A 705 0.36 3.05 -22.03
CA GLY A 705 0.88 4.17 -22.82
C GLY A 705 -0.11 4.66 -23.86
N PHE A 706 -0.76 3.75 -24.61
CA PHE A 706 -1.76 4.14 -25.59
C PHE A 706 -2.92 4.93 -24.96
N LEU A 707 -3.45 4.44 -23.83
CA LEU A 707 -4.58 5.06 -23.13
C LEU A 707 -4.21 6.43 -22.55
N VAL A 708 -2.95 6.60 -22.11
CA VAL A 708 -2.42 7.88 -21.62
C VAL A 708 -2.27 8.88 -22.76
N ALA A 709 -1.70 8.47 -23.90
CA ALA A 709 -1.58 9.36 -25.06
C ALA A 709 -2.96 9.85 -25.55
N LYS A 710 -4.00 9.04 -25.36
CA LYS A 710 -5.39 9.38 -25.65
C LYS A 710 -6.10 10.15 -24.53
N LYS A 711 -5.45 10.39 -23.39
CA LYS A 711 -6.03 11.01 -22.18
C LYS A 711 -7.26 10.27 -21.64
N LEU A 712 -7.36 8.97 -21.88
CA LEU A 712 -8.48 8.12 -21.44
C LEU A 712 -8.21 7.48 -20.07
N LEU A 713 -6.98 7.54 -19.58
CA LEU A 713 -6.57 6.91 -18.33
C LEU A 713 -6.38 7.95 -17.23
N VAL A 714 -7.02 7.72 -16.08
CA VAL A 714 -6.72 8.48 -14.87
C VAL A 714 -5.32 8.10 -14.41
N VAL A 715 -4.42 9.08 -14.43
CA VAL A 715 -2.99 8.94 -14.14
C VAL A 715 -2.78 8.25 -12.78
N ARG A 716 -3.67 8.43 -11.79
CA ARG A 716 -3.62 7.69 -10.49
C ARG A 716 -3.52 6.16 -10.63
N LEU A 717 -4.04 5.55 -11.69
CA LEU A 717 -4.05 4.09 -11.86
C LEU A 717 -2.66 3.51 -12.20
N MET A 718 -1.65 4.38 -12.29
CA MET A 718 -0.30 4.11 -12.79
C MET A 718 0.74 4.01 -11.67
N MET A 719 0.27 4.15 -10.42
CA MET A 719 1.07 4.10 -9.21
C MET A 719 1.84 2.79 -9.01
N ASN A 720 1.36 1.69 -9.60
CA ASN A 720 2.01 0.38 -9.54
C ASN A 720 3.46 0.39 -10.09
N GLY A 721 3.81 1.38 -10.93
CA GLY A 721 5.17 1.54 -11.47
C GLY A 721 6.15 2.21 -10.50
N ILE A 722 5.67 3.05 -9.58
CA ILE A 722 6.50 3.91 -8.72
C ILE A 722 7.56 3.11 -7.94
N PRO A 723 7.26 1.97 -7.30
CA PRO A 723 8.25 1.21 -6.54
C PRO A 723 9.44 0.77 -7.40
N PHE A 724 9.17 0.35 -8.64
CA PHE A 724 10.21 -0.07 -9.58
C PHE A 724 11.03 1.12 -10.05
N MET A 725 10.41 2.28 -10.29
CA MET A 725 11.14 3.49 -10.67
C MET A 725 12.05 3.99 -9.54
N LEU A 726 11.58 3.97 -8.29
CA LEU A 726 12.42 4.30 -7.13
C LEU A 726 13.59 3.32 -6.99
N ALA A 727 13.36 2.02 -7.18
CA ALA A 727 14.43 1.02 -7.19
C ALA A 727 15.46 1.31 -8.29
N ILE A 728 15.03 1.66 -9.50
CA ILE A 728 15.91 2.08 -10.60
C ILE A 728 16.72 3.31 -10.18
N ALA A 729 16.09 4.36 -9.62
CA ALA A 729 16.79 5.55 -9.15
C ALA A 729 17.88 5.24 -8.10
N GLY A 730 17.60 4.32 -7.17
CA GLY A 730 18.60 3.84 -6.20
C GLY A 730 19.81 3.17 -6.85
N VAL A 731 19.61 2.40 -7.93
CA VAL A 731 20.71 1.83 -8.72
C VAL A 731 21.56 2.95 -9.36
N GLY A 732 20.92 4.01 -9.85
CA GLY A 732 21.62 5.15 -10.42
C GLY A 732 22.48 5.88 -9.40
N GLY A 733 21.99 6.05 -8.17
CA GLY A 733 22.77 6.58 -7.06
C GLY A 733 24.03 5.75 -6.77
N ASP A 734 23.90 4.43 -6.68
CA ASP A 734 25.04 3.54 -6.41
C ASP A 734 26.06 3.53 -7.56
N ALA A 735 25.57 3.62 -8.80
CA ALA A 735 26.40 3.73 -10.00
C ALA A 735 27.16 5.06 -10.05
N LEU A 736 26.47 6.18 -9.83
CA LEU A 736 27.07 7.52 -9.81
C LEU A 736 28.19 7.62 -8.79
N GLU A 737 27.95 7.13 -7.58
CA GLU A 737 28.97 7.18 -6.55
C GLU A 737 30.18 6.30 -6.88
N THR A 738 29.95 5.13 -7.47
CA THR A 738 31.03 4.25 -7.92
C THR A 738 31.89 4.94 -8.98
N LEU A 739 31.27 5.70 -9.90
CA LEU A 739 31.97 6.51 -10.89
C LEU A 739 32.78 7.64 -10.25
N VAL A 740 32.18 8.39 -9.32
CA VAL A 740 32.85 9.48 -8.59
C VAL A 740 34.06 8.93 -7.84
N ARG A 741 33.92 7.82 -7.12
CA ARG A 741 35.03 7.20 -6.37
C ARG A 741 36.18 6.77 -7.28
N LYS A 742 35.87 6.16 -8.44
CA LYS A 742 36.89 5.78 -9.43
C LYS A 742 37.58 7.01 -10.04
N GLY A 743 36.82 8.06 -10.36
CA GLY A 743 37.38 9.31 -10.88
C GLY A 743 38.34 9.99 -9.90
N TRP A 744 37.99 10.04 -8.62
CA TRP A 744 38.88 10.53 -7.56
C TRP A 744 40.13 9.68 -7.41
N GLN A 745 40.01 8.35 -7.45
CA GLN A 745 41.17 7.45 -7.43
C GLN A 745 42.10 7.66 -8.62
N LEU A 746 41.56 7.83 -9.83
CA LEU A 746 42.36 8.13 -11.02
C LEU A 746 43.08 9.48 -10.91
N ARG A 747 42.43 10.53 -10.38
CA ARG A 747 43.07 11.84 -10.12
C ARG A 747 44.17 11.76 -9.07
N LEU A 748 43.95 11.03 -7.97
CA LEU A 748 44.95 10.84 -6.92
C LEU A 748 46.15 10.06 -7.44
N ASN A 749 45.91 8.98 -8.19
CA ASN A 749 46.96 8.22 -8.83
C ASN A 749 47.72 9.08 -9.85
N GLY A 750 47.02 9.88 -10.66
CA GLY A 750 47.65 10.83 -11.59
C GLY A 750 48.55 11.84 -10.89
N ARG A 751 48.12 12.41 -9.76
CA ARG A 751 48.95 13.32 -8.93
C ARG A 751 50.15 12.62 -8.31
N LEU A 752 49.97 11.40 -7.81
CA LEU A 752 51.08 10.60 -7.26
C LEU A 752 52.12 10.25 -8.35
N TRP A 753 51.66 9.94 -9.55
CA TRP A 753 52.53 9.72 -10.70
C TRP A 753 53.26 11.00 -11.13
N ALA A 754 52.57 12.14 -11.20
CA ALA A 754 53.19 13.44 -11.49
C ALA A 754 54.25 13.83 -10.45
N ASN A 755 53.96 13.62 -9.15
CA ASN A 755 54.91 13.90 -8.08
C ASN A 755 56.13 12.97 -8.11
N ARG A 756 55.95 11.68 -8.42
CA ARG A 756 57.08 10.74 -8.63
C ARG A 756 57.92 11.12 -9.84
N ALA A 757 57.28 11.53 -10.94
CA ALA A 757 58.01 12.00 -12.13
C ALA A 757 58.83 13.26 -11.82
N ALA A 758 58.26 14.22 -11.09
CA ALA A 758 58.94 15.42 -10.64
C ALA A 758 60.11 15.13 -9.67
N SER A 759 59.93 14.22 -8.70
CA SER A 759 61.01 13.83 -7.79
C SER A 759 62.14 13.09 -8.51
N THR A 760 61.80 12.26 -9.51
CA THR A 760 62.79 11.57 -10.33
C THR A 760 63.57 12.56 -11.20
N ALA A 761 62.89 13.52 -11.84
CA ALA A 761 63.54 14.59 -12.60
C ALA A 761 64.45 15.47 -11.71
N ALA A 762 64.03 15.79 -10.49
CA ALA A 762 64.85 16.52 -9.52
C ALA A 762 66.09 15.72 -9.08
N SER A 763 65.96 14.41 -8.86
CA SER A 763 67.11 13.55 -8.52
C SER A 763 68.11 13.38 -9.66
N VAL A 764 67.66 13.39 -10.92
CA VAL A 764 68.51 13.32 -12.12
C VAL A 764 69.26 14.64 -12.35
N ASN A 765 68.66 15.78 -11.97
CA ASN A 765 69.36 17.07 -12.03
C ASN A 765 70.40 17.24 -10.91
N LEU A 766 70.18 16.65 -9.72
CA LEU A 766 71.15 16.68 -8.61
C LEU A 766 72.35 15.75 -8.83
N SER A 767 72.22 14.68 -9.63
CA SER A 767 73.36 13.80 -9.97
C SER A 767 74.25 14.33 -11.10
N ARG A 768 73.84 15.41 -11.79
CA ARG A 768 74.66 16.10 -12.80
C ARG A 768 75.53 17.22 -12.23
N SER A 769 75.39 17.57 -10.96
CA SER A 769 76.27 18.49 -10.25
C SER A 769 77.26 17.74 -9.36
N GLY A 770 78.20 17.02 -9.98
CA GLY A 770 79.40 16.49 -9.33
C GLY A 770 80.62 17.38 -9.67
N PRO A 771 81.60 17.52 -8.77
CA PRO A 771 82.59 18.59 -8.82
C PRO A 771 83.65 18.34 -9.89
N GLU A 772 83.83 19.32 -10.78
CA GLU A 772 85.07 19.45 -11.56
C GLU A 772 86.22 19.76 -10.60
N ALA A 773 87.03 18.74 -10.29
CA ALA A 773 88.34 18.91 -9.68
C ALA A 773 89.41 18.94 -10.79
N PRO A 774 90.22 20.00 -10.91
CA PRO A 774 91.32 20.02 -11.84
C PRO A 774 92.54 19.31 -11.24
N GLN A 775 93.03 18.30 -11.95
CA GLN A 775 94.40 17.79 -11.79
C GLN A 775 95.39 18.93 -12.06
N ARG A 776 96.20 19.30 -11.06
CA ARG A 776 97.47 19.99 -11.28
C ARG A 776 98.62 19.31 -10.53
N SER A 777 99.71 19.28 -11.27
CA SER A 777 100.99 18.62 -11.10
C SER A 777 101.86 19.16 -9.96
N ARG A 778 102.63 18.24 -9.37
CA ARG A 778 104.06 18.30 -8.96
C ARG A 778 104.71 19.64 -8.55
N THR A 779 105.51 19.50 -7.49
CA THR A 779 106.76 20.19 -7.06
C THR A 779 106.70 21.25 -5.95
N ALA A 780 107.69 21.09 -5.05
CA ALA A 780 108.09 21.79 -3.83
C ALA A 780 107.28 21.50 -2.56
#